data_AF-A0A935ZQR5-F1
#
_entry.id   AF-A0A935ZQR5-F1
#
_cell.length_a   1.000
_cell.length_b   1.000
_cell.length_c   1.000
_cell.angle_alpha   90.00
_cell.angle_beta   90.00
_cell.angle_gamma   90.00
#
_symmetry.space_group_name_H-M   'P 1'
#
loop_
_entity.id
_entity.type
_entity.pdbx_description
1 polymer ?
#
loop_
_entity_poly.entity_id
_entity_poly.type
_entity_poly.pdbx_seq_one_letter_code
_entity_poly.pdbx_strand_id
1 'polypeptide(L)'
;MDDVRWKERLAGAATPQLEQEIDVFERQLELRKEGKIEDKLFAETRLRRGAYGQRYDNGKRWDGEKDQTLSFPCGDLTKGPETVWDAPGMVRLKIPFGALTAAQLDVLADVAEEYSDDILHVTTRQDIQLHFVHIDDTPDLFRRLAAVGITTREACGNSVRNVTGCPVAGVCKTEAFDITPYAKALADYLLGHPDTQDFGRKFKIAFSGCATEACGLALMHDIGLVALTREVDGKQQRGFAFYVGGGLGSVPHQALALDEFVPEAEMLPLAQAVCRVFARHGEKQNRARARLKFVVKKMGIEEFRRVVHEERDRIPADARWTAWIGDVAAHDQPKKPPAPALRVRKPGDPLDAWWQTNVRPQRQSGYAVVSVTMPLGDFTPDQARGLADLAREFTGDAVRLTVEQNLVLRWVPEADVPAVYQRLAALGLAEPGAETIVDVTACPGTDTCKLGISASRGLAGELRQRLAARSAGHDEAIGGLRIKVSGCFNSCGQHHVADLGFLGVQRNVDGRRVPHFQVVLGGQWTHNAGQFGLAIGAVPSKRIPEVVDRITARFVEERTVGEGFQAFVKRIGKSKVRDMLSDLMDVPSYDQARDLYHDWADPREYGIGDIGVGECAGEIVSVAKFGLSDGERVAFEASEKLERGDAVGAAKDALSAMLLAAKALVRAQTFDIDDDPARIVEQFRARYYDTKLFFDPYAGGKFAHYFFALAGRDLDQSSHDDAHHYVEEAQLFIEAAYACEAKLSAQSAPLP
;
A
#
# COMPACT_ATOMS: atom_id res chain seq x y z
N MET A 1 16.94 6.56 -39.98
CA MET A 1 17.03 5.15 -39.56
C MET A 1 16.10 5.02 -38.37
N ASP A 2 14.84 4.62 -38.43
CA ASP A 2 13.93 4.21 -39.51
C ASP A 2 12.57 4.79 -39.15
N ASP A 3 11.90 5.47 -40.07
CA ASP A 3 10.63 6.21 -39.87
C ASP A 3 9.40 5.29 -39.69
N VAL A 4 9.64 4.04 -39.29
CA VAL A 4 8.64 3.00 -39.08
C VAL A 4 8.22 3.01 -37.63
N ARG A 5 6.94 3.29 -37.37
CA ARG A 5 6.37 3.37 -36.00
C ARG A 5 6.49 2.03 -35.27
N TRP A 6 6.56 2.05 -33.94
CA TRP A 6 6.59 0.81 -33.13
C TRP A 6 5.41 -0.12 -33.42
N LYS A 7 4.23 0.46 -33.71
CA LYS A 7 3.05 -0.29 -34.20
C LYS A 7 3.34 -1.18 -35.40
N GLU A 8 4.13 -0.70 -36.36
CA GLU A 8 4.47 -1.43 -37.58
C GLU A 8 5.61 -2.42 -37.33
N ARG A 9 6.60 -2.05 -36.50
CA ARG A 9 7.73 -2.91 -36.14
C ARG A 9 7.34 -4.13 -35.30
N LEU A 10 6.36 -3.98 -34.42
CA LEU A 10 5.95 -5.00 -33.46
C LEU A 10 4.63 -5.69 -33.83
N ALA A 11 4.15 -5.52 -35.06
CA ALA A 11 2.89 -6.12 -35.50
C ALA A 11 2.92 -7.65 -35.33
N GLY A 12 1.98 -8.19 -34.55
CA GLY A 12 1.88 -9.63 -34.26
C GLY A 12 2.83 -10.14 -33.17
N ALA A 13 3.59 -9.25 -32.52
CA ALA A 13 4.44 -9.62 -31.38
C ALA A 13 3.67 -9.76 -30.06
N ALA A 14 2.47 -9.16 -29.97
CA ALA A 14 1.58 -9.25 -28.82
C ALA A 14 0.31 -10.05 -29.14
N THR A 15 -0.49 -10.37 -28.12
CA THR A 15 -1.78 -11.02 -28.36
C THR A 15 -2.74 -10.05 -29.07
N PRO A 16 -3.62 -10.52 -29.99
CA PRO A 16 -4.55 -9.65 -30.71
C PRO A 16 -5.43 -8.80 -29.78
N GLN A 17 -5.77 -9.34 -28.60
CA GLN A 17 -6.55 -8.65 -27.58
C GLN A 17 -5.78 -7.45 -27.01
N LEU A 18 -4.50 -7.63 -26.66
CA LEU A 18 -3.67 -6.54 -26.14
C LEU A 18 -3.39 -5.47 -27.22
N GLU A 19 -3.15 -5.87 -28.47
CA GLU A 19 -2.97 -4.93 -29.58
C GLU A 19 -4.23 -4.07 -29.80
N GLN A 20 -5.40 -4.72 -29.87
CA GLN A 20 -6.69 -4.01 -30.02
C GLN A 20 -6.93 -3.03 -28.87
N GLU A 21 -6.60 -3.43 -27.65
CA GLU A 21 -6.75 -2.61 -26.46
C GLU A 21 -5.89 -1.35 -26.48
N ILE A 22 -4.65 -1.46 -26.97
CA ILE A 22 -3.74 -0.33 -27.11
C ILE A 22 -4.22 0.60 -28.23
N ASP A 23 -4.69 0.05 -29.34
CA ASP A 23 -5.26 0.84 -30.45
C ASP A 23 -6.52 1.62 -30.03
N VAL A 24 -7.39 1.01 -29.21
CA VAL A 24 -8.55 1.71 -28.63
C VAL A 24 -8.09 2.87 -27.75
N PHE A 25 -7.06 2.66 -26.92
CA PHE A 25 -6.54 3.70 -26.03
C PHE A 25 -5.88 4.85 -26.82
N GLU A 26 -5.07 4.54 -27.84
CA GLU A 26 -4.47 5.52 -28.76
C GLU A 26 -5.55 6.37 -29.42
N ARG A 27 -6.65 5.75 -29.89
CA ARG A 27 -7.78 6.49 -30.46
C ARG A 27 -8.49 7.37 -29.43
N GLN A 28 -8.66 6.90 -28.20
CA GLN A 28 -9.25 7.71 -27.12
C GLN A 28 -8.36 8.91 -26.76
N LEU A 29 -7.04 8.75 -26.80
CA LEU A 29 -6.09 9.84 -26.61
C LEU A 29 -6.21 10.89 -27.73
N GLU A 30 -6.30 10.48 -29.00
CA GLU A 30 -6.55 11.40 -30.12
C GLU A 30 -7.86 12.19 -29.94
N LEU A 31 -8.95 11.50 -29.59
CA LEU A 31 -10.24 12.15 -29.35
C LEU A 31 -10.20 13.12 -28.16
N ARG A 32 -9.41 12.81 -27.11
CA ARG A 32 -9.20 13.74 -25.98
C ARG A 32 -8.49 15.01 -26.43
N LYS A 33 -7.44 14.89 -27.26
CA LYS A 33 -6.71 16.04 -27.85
C LYS A 33 -7.62 16.94 -28.69
N GLU A 34 -8.54 16.33 -29.43
CA GLU A 34 -9.55 17.04 -30.23
C GLU A 34 -10.69 17.67 -29.38
N GLY A 35 -10.65 17.51 -28.05
CA GLY A 35 -11.70 18.01 -27.14
C GLY A 35 -13.02 17.23 -27.22
N LYS A 36 -13.03 16.04 -27.83
CA LYS A 36 -14.22 15.19 -28.03
C LYS A 36 -14.50 14.24 -26.86
N ILE A 37 -13.55 14.10 -25.93
CA ILE A 37 -13.71 13.35 -24.68
C ILE A 37 -13.46 14.30 -23.52
N GLU A 38 -14.38 14.33 -22.56
CA GLU A 38 -14.22 15.09 -21.32
C GLU A 38 -13.05 14.56 -20.49
N ASP A 39 -12.37 15.47 -19.80
CA ASP A 39 -11.18 15.14 -19.01
C ASP A 39 -11.42 14.05 -17.97
N LYS A 40 -12.54 14.15 -17.25
CA LYS A 40 -12.95 13.19 -16.22
C LYS A 40 -13.13 11.78 -16.78
N LEU A 41 -13.72 11.67 -17.97
CA LEU A 41 -13.93 10.38 -18.63
C LEU A 41 -12.60 9.81 -19.14
N PHE A 42 -11.75 10.66 -19.72
CA PHE A 42 -10.42 10.25 -20.17
C PHE A 42 -9.52 9.84 -19.00
N ALA A 43 -9.59 10.53 -17.87
CA ALA A 43 -8.86 10.20 -16.65
C ALA A 43 -9.13 8.75 -16.20
N GLU A 44 -10.40 8.32 -16.13
CA GLU A 44 -10.74 6.93 -15.80
C GLU A 44 -10.19 5.93 -16.83
N THR A 45 -10.23 6.27 -18.12
CA THR A 45 -9.64 5.45 -19.19
C THR A 45 -8.14 5.27 -19.01
N ARG A 46 -7.37 6.35 -18.90
CA ARG A 46 -5.90 6.27 -18.75
C ARG A 46 -5.48 5.63 -17.43
N LEU A 47 -6.24 5.86 -16.35
CA LEU A 47 -6.04 5.20 -15.06
C LEU A 47 -6.17 3.68 -15.18
N ARG A 48 -7.15 3.17 -15.94
CA ARG A 48 -7.27 1.73 -16.20
C ARG A 48 -6.12 1.18 -17.05
N ARG A 49 -5.32 2.03 -17.71
CA ARG A 49 -4.10 1.67 -18.44
C ARG A 49 -2.82 1.94 -17.63
N GLY A 50 -2.93 2.16 -16.33
CA GLY A 50 -1.77 2.39 -15.47
C GLY A 50 -1.17 3.79 -15.58
N ALA A 51 -1.67 4.66 -16.47
CA ALA A 51 -1.17 6.01 -16.68
C ALA A 51 -1.86 7.02 -15.74
N TYR A 52 -1.05 7.68 -14.91
CA TYR A 52 -1.47 8.49 -13.78
C TYR A 52 -0.80 9.85 -13.79
N GLY A 53 -1.54 10.93 -13.53
CA GLY A 53 -0.96 12.25 -13.36
C GLY A 53 -0.24 12.35 -12.02
N GLN A 54 0.98 12.88 -12.04
CA GLN A 54 1.83 13.05 -10.87
C GLN A 54 1.98 14.52 -10.50
N ARG A 55 2.48 14.84 -9.30
CA ARG A 55 2.57 16.21 -8.80
C ARG A 55 3.63 17.07 -9.51
N TYR A 56 4.68 16.46 -10.03
CA TYR A 56 5.78 17.21 -10.63
C TYR A 56 5.95 16.86 -12.09
N ASP A 57 6.32 17.89 -12.81
CA ASP A 57 6.84 17.83 -14.15
C ASP A 57 8.13 18.66 -14.18
N ASN A 58 9.17 18.13 -14.80
CA ASN A 58 10.43 18.83 -15.04
C ASN A 58 10.46 19.50 -16.43
N GLY A 59 9.39 19.37 -17.22
CA GLY A 59 9.23 19.91 -18.57
C GLY A 59 10.15 19.25 -19.60
N LYS A 60 10.76 18.12 -19.24
CA LYS A 60 11.83 17.47 -20.02
C LYS A 60 11.62 15.97 -20.15
N ARG A 61 12.07 15.40 -21.26
CA ARG A 61 12.14 13.96 -21.51
C ARG A 61 13.50 13.60 -22.10
N TRP A 62 14.13 12.52 -21.66
CA TRP A 62 15.27 11.94 -22.38
C TRP A 62 14.74 11.15 -23.58
N ASP A 63 15.36 11.27 -24.76
CA ASP A 63 14.96 10.48 -25.96
C ASP A 63 15.91 9.30 -26.25
N GLY A 64 16.76 8.95 -25.29
CA GLY A 64 17.86 8.00 -25.46
C GLY A 64 19.18 8.65 -25.88
N GLU A 65 19.18 9.91 -26.36
CA GLU A 65 20.39 10.63 -26.78
C GLU A 65 20.58 12.00 -26.10
N LYS A 66 19.51 12.77 -25.89
CA LYS A 66 19.55 14.10 -25.28
C LYS A 66 18.22 14.50 -24.61
N ASP A 67 18.30 15.42 -23.64
CA ASP A 67 17.12 16.08 -23.06
C ASP A 67 16.30 16.79 -24.14
N GLN A 68 15.02 16.46 -24.25
CA GLN A 68 14.01 17.16 -25.05
C GLN A 68 13.12 18.00 -24.15
N THR A 69 12.84 19.24 -24.55
CA THR A 69 11.79 20.04 -23.91
C THR A 69 10.43 19.58 -24.44
N LEU A 70 9.51 19.26 -23.53
CA LEU A 70 8.16 18.84 -23.87
C LEU A 70 7.27 20.07 -24.15
N SER A 71 6.37 19.94 -25.12
CA SER A 71 5.40 20.99 -25.48
C SER A 71 4.02 20.58 -24.98
N PHE A 72 3.34 21.50 -24.28
CA PHE A 72 2.06 21.22 -23.63
C PHE A 72 0.89 21.89 -24.37
N PRO A 73 -0.13 21.12 -24.81
CA PRO A 73 -1.33 21.66 -25.42
C PRO A 73 -2.12 22.62 -24.52
N CYS A 74 -2.15 22.41 -23.20
CA CYS A 74 -2.93 23.23 -22.28
C CYS A 74 -2.08 24.02 -21.26
N GLY A 75 -1.58 25.17 -21.71
CA GLY A 75 -1.07 26.26 -20.85
C GLY A 75 0.33 26.05 -20.25
N ASP A 76 0.71 26.97 -19.37
CA ASP A 76 2.01 26.95 -18.69
C ASP A 76 2.01 25.94 -17.54
N LEU A 77 3.00 25.06 -17.54
CA LEU A 77 3.18 24.10 -16.46
C LEU A 77 3.66 24.77 -15.18
N THR A 78 3.05 24.40 -14.05
CA THR A 78 3.53 24.81 -12.74
C THR A 78 3.80 23.59 -11.86
N LYS A 79 4.86 23.68 -11.04
CA LYS A 79 5.19 22.66 -10.05
C LYS A 79 4.08 22.64 -8.99
N GLY A 80 3.29 21.57 -8.92
CA GLY A 80 2.19 21.50 -7.95
C GLY A 80 1.19 20.38 -8.23
N PRO A 81 0.28 20.09 -7.31
CA PRO A 81 -0.61 18.93 -7.43
C PRO A 81 -1.68 19.07 -8.51
N GLU A 82 -1.81 20.25 -9.13
CA GLU A 82 -2.76 20.61 -10.18
C GLU A 82 -2.25 20.28 -11.60
N THR A 83 -1.44 19.22 -11.77
CA THR A 83 -0.98 18.83 -13.11
C THR A 83 -2.13 18.39 -14.00
N VAL A 84 -2.10 18.92 -15.21
CA VAL A 84 -3.05 18.69 -16.30
C VAL A 84 -2.93 17.28 -16.90
N TRP A 85 -3.90 16.88 -17.70
CA TRP A 85 -4.02 15.51 -18.22
C TRP A 85 -2.92 15.09 -19.19
N ASP A 86 -2.32 16.08 -19.89
CA ASP A 86 -1.26 15.95 -20.88
C ASP A 86 0.14 16.16 -20.29
N ALA A 87 0.24 16.50 -19.00
CA ALA A 87 1.52 16.51 -18.29
C ALA A 87 2.08 15.08 -18.15
N PRO A 88 3.42 14.92 -18.10
CA PRO A 88 4.05 13.64 -17.86
C PRO A 88 3.57 13.02 -16.56
N GLY A 89 3.35 11.73 -16.63
CA GLY A 89 2.71 10.94 -15.61
C GLY A 89 3.61 9.82 -15.08
N MET A 90 3.05 9.11 -14.11
CA MET A 90 3.52 7.78 -13.74
C MET A 90 2.79 6.74 -14.58
N VAL A 91 3.53 5.76 -15.11
CA VAL A 91 2.96 4.56 -15.71
C VAL A 91 3.26 3.36 -14.80
N ARG A 92 2.23 2.61 -14.42
CA ARG A 92 2.37 1.37 -13.66
C ARG A 92 2.24 0.15 -14.56
N LEU A 93 3.21 -0.75 -14.45
CA LEU A 93 3.33 -1.98 -15.20
C LEU A 93 2.89 -3.14 -14.32
N LYS A 94 1.91 -3.93 -14.74
CA LYS A 94 1.34 -5.02 -13.95
C LYS A 94 2.22 -6.27 -14.11
N ILE A 95 2.86 -6.69 -13.03
CA ILE A 95 3.77 -7.84 -13.01
C ILE A 95 3.21 -8.90 -12.05
N PRO A 96 2.33 -9.81 -12.52
CA PRO A 96 1.71 -10.85 -11.69
C PRO A 96 2.74 -11.56 -10.81
N PHE A 97 2.45 -11.63 -9.50
CA PHE A 97 3.27 -12.26 -8.46
C PHE A 97 4.77 -11.86 -8.50
N GLY A 98 5.08 -10.72 -9.10
CA GLY A 98 6.42 -10.18 -9.24
C GLY A 98 7.32 -10.89 -10.24
N ALA A 99 6.82 -11.79 -11.09
CA ALA A 99 7.68 -12.55 -11.99
C ALA A 99 8.16 -11.76 -13.20
N LEU A 100 9.49 -11.77 -13.41
CA LEU A 100 10.13 -11.16 -14.56
C LEU A 100 11.04 -12.17 -15.27
N THR A 101 11.12 -12.05 -16.58
CA THR A 101 12.12 -12.73 -17.42
C THR A 101 13.26 -11.78 -17.78
N ALA A 102 14.39 -12.32 -18.25
CA ALA A 102 15.50 -11.50 -18.74
C ALA A 102 15.08 -10.63 -19.95
N ALA A 103 14.28 -11.16 -20.87
CA ALA A 103 13.76 -10.39 -22.00
C ALA A 103 12.86 -9.24 -21.56
N GLN A 104 12.06 -9.45 -20.52
CA GLN A 104 11.26 -8.38 -19.91
C GLN A 104 12.15 -7.32 -19.25
N LEU A 105 13.21 -7.71 -18.54
CA LEU A 105 14.16 -6.77 -17.95
C LEU A 105 14.86 -5.88 -19.01
N ASP A 106 15.24 -6.44 -20.16
CA ASP A 106 15.80 -5.63 -21.26
C ASP A 106 14.81 -4.59 -21.77
N VAL A 107 13.57 -4.99 -22.09
CA VAL A 107 12.56 -4.06 -22.59
C VAL A 107 12.21 -3.01 -21.54
N LEU A 108 12.14 -3.40 -20.26
CA LEU A 108 11.96 -2.48 -19.15
C LEU A 108 13.09 -1.43 -19.12
N ALA A 109 14.34 -1.83 -19.33
CA ALA A 109 15.48 -0.93 -19.44
C ALA A 109 15.28 0.09 -20.57
N ASP A 110 14.93 -0.40 -21.77
CA ASP A 110 14.80 0.45 -22.95
C ASP A 110 13.62 1.44 -22.85
N VAL A 111 12.49 1.04 -22.24
CA VAL A 111 11.36 1.98 -22.06
C VAL A 111 11.59 2.99 -20.95
N ALA A 112 12.38 2.63 -19.93
CA ALA A 112 12.78 3.58 -18.89
C ALA A 112 13.74 4.63 -19.46
N GLU A 113 14.69 4.19 -20.27
CA GLU A 113 15.68 5.03 -20.95
C GLU A 113 15.03 5.98 -21.97
N GLU A 114 14.09 5.50 -22.78
CA GLU A 114 13.52 6.32 -23.86
C GLU A 114 12.34 7.22 -23.44
N TYR A 115 11.63 6.89 -22.35
CA TYR A 115 10.36 7.54 -22.01
C TYR A 115 10.23 8.01 -20.56
N SER A 116 11.15 7.65 -19.66
CA SER A 116 11.12 7.98 -18.23
C SER A 116 12.31 8.88 -17.86
N ASP A 117 12.58 8.98 -16.57
CA ASP A 117 13.75 9.58 -15.92
C ASP A 117 14.90 8.58 -15.65
N ASP A 118 15.08 7.54 -16.48
CA ASP A 118 16.06 6.46 -16.28
C ASP A 118 15.92 5.67 -14.96
N ILE A 119 14.75 5.72 -14.32
CA ILE A 119 14.49 4.99 -13.07
C ILE A 119 13.37 3.97 -13.25
N LEU A 120 13.66 2.72 -12.87
CA LEU A 120 12.68 1.67 -12.67
C LEU A 120 12.40 1.54 -11.18
N HIS A 121 11.13 1.77 -10.78
CA HIS A 121 10.74 1.70 -9.37
C HIS A 121 9.93 0.43 -9.05
N VAL A 122 10.46 -0.44 -8.21
CA VAL A 122 9.75 -1.59 -7.63
C VAL A 122 8.75 -1.12 -6.59
N THR A 123 7.51 -1.59 -6.71
CA THR A 123 6.44 -1.20 -5.79
C THR A 123 6.19 -2.23 -4.69
N THR A 124 5.51 -1.81 -3.62
CA THR A 124 5.01 -2.71 -2.56
C THR A 124 3.90 -3.68 -3.01
N ARG A 125 3.59 -3.71 -4.32
CA ARG A 125 2.70 -4.68 -4.97
C ARG A 125 3.42 -5.51 -6.04
N GLN A 126 4.75 -5.56 -6.00
CA GLN A 126 5.56 -6.33 -6.94
C GLN A 126 5.38 -5.91 -8.41
N ASP A 127 4.88 -4.68 -8.64
CA ASP A 127 4.85 -4.03 -9.96
C ASP A 127 6.10 -3.17 -10.16
N ILE A 128 6.30 -2.70 -11.40
CA ILE A 128 7.25 -1.62 -11.74
C ILE A 128 6.47 -0.32 -12.02
N GLN A 129 7.04 0.83 -11.64
CA GLN A 129 6.58 2.15 -12.04
C GLN A 129 7.68 2.88 -12.80
N LEU A 130 7.26 3.57 -13.85
CA LEU A 130 8.04 4.57 -14.59
C LEU A 130 7.40 5.93 -14.31
N HIS A 131 8.21 6.97 -14.16
CA HIS A 131 7.78 8.31 -13.82
C HIS A 131 8.15 9.30 -14.93
N PHE A 132 7.46 10.43 -14.99
CA PHE A 132 7.71 11.46 -16.01
C PHE A 132 7.49 10.98 -17.46
N VAL A 133 6.60 10.01 -17.68
CA VAL A 133 6.24 9.52 -19.01
C VAL A 133 5.18 10.43 -19.63
N HIS A 134 5.48 11.06 -20.75
CA HIS A 134 4.53 11.90 -21.46
C HIS A 134 3.36 11.06 -22.02
N ILE A 135 2.13 11.58 -21.97
CA ILE A 135 0.93 10.81 -22.33
C ILE A 135 0.97 10.32 -23.79
N ASP A 136 1.62 11.06 -24.68
CA ASP A 136 1.75 10.71 -26.10
C ASP A 136 2.66 9.52 -26.37
N ASP A 137 3.59 9.23 -25.46
CA ASP A 137 4.50 8.09 -25.61
C ASP A 137 3.86 6.79 -25.10
N THR A 138 2.76 6.90 -24.33
CA THR A 138 2.16 5.75 -23.67
C THR A 138 1.68 4.66 -24.64
N PRO A 139 1.11 4.94 -25.84
CA PRO A 139 0.75 3.88 -26.78
C PRO A 139 1.94 3.04 -27.24
N ASP A 140 3.07 3.68 -27.60
CA ASP A 140 4.25 2.97 -28.08
C ASP A 140 4.97 2.25 -26.95
N LEU A 141 5.06 2.86 -25.76
CA LEU A 141 5.50 2.19 -24.55
C LEU A 141 4.67 0.93 -24.27
N PHE A 142 3.34 1.01 -24.36
CA PHE A 142 2.47 -0.15 -24.14
C PHE A 142 2.69 -1.25 -25.18
N ARG A 143 2.95 -0.91 -26.45
CA ARG A 143 3.25 -1.90 -27.51
C ARG A 143 4.54 -2.66 -27.22
N ARG A 144 5.59 -1.94 -26.81
CA ARG A 144 6.89 -2.55 -26.47
C ARG A 144 6.75 -3.50 -25.28
N LEU A 145 6.04 -3.09 -24.23
CA LEU A 145 5.73 -3.95 -23.08
C LEU A 145 4.90 -5.18 -23.48
N ALA A 146 3.87 -4.99 -24.31
CA ALA A 146 3.00 -6.07 -24.75
C ALA A 146 3.74 -7.12 -25.58
N ALA A 147 4.75 -6.72 -26.36
CA ALA A 147 5.60 -7.63 -27.15
C ALA A 147 6.40 -8.63 -26.29
N VAL A 148 6.59 -8.35 -25.00
CA VAL A 148 7.20 -9.27 -24.02
C VAL A 148 6.21 -9.76 -22.96
N GLY A 149 4.91 -9.64 -23.25
CA GLY A 149 3.84 -10.13 -22.39
C GLY A 149 3.57 -9.31 -21.13
N ILE A 150 4.12 -8.10 -21.01
CA ILE A 150 3.79 -7.17 -19.92
C ILE A 150 2.57 -6.35 -20.32
N THR A 151 1.61 -6.22 -19.39
CA THR A 151 0.42 -5.38 -19.57
C THR A 151 0.37 -4.25 -18.54
N THR A 152 -0.23 -3.13 -18.91
CA THR A 152 -0.58 -2.03 -17.99
C THR A 152 -2.08 -2.01 -17.67
N ARG A 153 -2.86 -2.91 -18.29
CA ARG A 153 -4.30 -3.03 -18.06
C ARG A 153 -4.59 -3.31 -16.59
N GLU A 154 -5.48 -2.52 -16.02
CA GLU A 154 -5.99 -2.63 -14.65
C GLU A 154 -4.89 -2.55 -13.57
N ALA A 155 -3.70 -2.02 -13.91
CA ALA A 155 -2.65 -1.70 -12.93
C ALA A 155 -3.11 -0.61 -11.95
N CYS A 156 -3.95 0.31 -12.45
CA CYS A 156 -4.63 1.37 -11.71
C CYS A 156 -6.17 1.31 -11.94
N GLY A 157 -6.90 2.34 -11.52
CA GLY A 157 -8.37 2.37 -11.63
C GLY A 157 -9.14 1.59 -10.55
N ASN A 158 -10.47 1.53 -10.72
CA ASN A 158 -11.42 0.78 -9.90
C ASN A 158 -11.63 -0.63 -10.47
N SER A 159 -10.61 -1.47 -10.33
CA SER A 159 -10.54 -2.82 -10.87
C SER A 159 -9.62 -3.69 -10.01
N VAL A 160 -9.41 -4.95 -10.43
CA VAL A 160 -8.44 -5.87 -9.82
C VAL A 160 -7.01 -5.43 -10.14
N ARG A 161 -6.28 -5.05 -9.08
CA ARG A 161 -4.86 -4.66 -9.14
C ARG A 161 -3.97 -5.88 -9.36
N ASN A 162 -2.66 -5.68 -9.29
CA ASN A 162 -1.74 -6.80 -9.32
C ASN A 162 -2.04 -7.84 -8.22
N VAL A 163 -2.01 -9.11 -8.63
CA VAL A 163 -2.09 -10.27 -7.74
C VAL A 163 -0.69 -10.51 -7.22
N THR A 164 -0.50 -10.27 -5.92
CA THR A 164 0.82 -10.45 -5.28
C THR A 164 0.98 -11.87 -4.75
N GLY A 165 2.21 -12.32 -4.57
CA GLY A 165 2.53 -13.65 -4.05
C GLY A 165 3.87 -13.67 -3.33
N CYS A 166 4.12 -14.73 -2.55
CA CYS A 166 5.44 -14.95 -1.95
C CYS A 166 6.54 -14.93 -3.03
N PRO A 167 7.56 -14.06 -2.94
CA PRO A 167 8.65 -14.00 -3.92
C PRO A 167 9.53 -15.26 -3.94
N VAL A 168 9.38 -16.15 -2.96
CA VAL A 168 10.08 -17.45 -2.87
C VAL A 168 9.18 -18.66 -2.94
N ALA A 169 7.97 -18.49 -3.50
CA ALA A 169 7.11 -19.63 -3.80
C ALA A 169 7.86 -20.69 -4.65
N GLY A 170 7.65 -21.96 -4.32
CA GLY A 170 8.26 -23.15 -4.94
C GLY A 170 9.64 -23.53 -4.39
N VAL A 171 10.35 -22.57 -3.79
CA VAL A 171 11.70 -22.76 -3.24
C VAL A 171 11.76 -22.50 -1.73
N CYS A 172 10.64 -22.08 -1.13
CA CYS A 172 10.55 -21.81 0.30
C CYS A 172 10.59 -23.12 1.12
N LYS A 173 11.23 -23.08 2.30
CA LYS A 173 11.31 -24.24 3.20
C LYS A 173 10.05 -24.44 4.05
N THR A 174 9.25 -23.39 4.23
CA THR A 174 8.11 -23.37 5.14
C THR A 174 6.76 -23.25 4.44
N GLU A 175 6.75 -23.27 3.10
CA GLU A 175 5.50 -23.24 2.33
C GLU A 175 4.78 -24.58 2.39
N ALA A 176 3.44 -24.55 2.39
CA ALA A 176 2.63 -25.75 2.27
C ALA A 176 2.75 -26.37 0.86
N PHE A 177 2.68 -25.53 -0.17
CA PHE A 177 2.93 -25.86 -1.58
C PHE A 177 3.20 -24.58 -2.38
N ASP A 178 3.68 -24.73 -3.62
CA ASP A 178 3.97 -23.60 -4.51
C ASP A 178 2.69 -22.90 -4.96
N ILE A 179 2.55 -21.61 -4.61
CA ILE A 179 1.38 -20.79 -4.97
C ILE A 179 1.44 -20.21 -6.39
N THR A 180 2.58 -20.33 -7.08
CA THR A 180 2.83 -19.68 -8.38
C THR A 180 1.78 -20.02 -9.46
N PRO A 181 1.39 -21.30 -9.67
CA PRO A 181 0.41 -21.64 -10.71
C PRO A 181 -0.95 -20.99 -10.43
N TYR A 182 -1.35 -20.92 -9.17
CA TYR A 182 -2.64 -20.40 -8.73
C TYR A 182 -2.69 -18.87 -8.80
N ALA A 183 -1.61 -18.20 -8.38
CA ALA A 183 -1.48 -16.75 -8.50
C ALA A 183 -1.52 -16.31 -9.96
N LYS A 184 -0.82 -17.05 -10.85
CA LYS A 184 -0.87 -16.82 -12.30
C LYS A 184 -2.27 -17.03 -12.86
N ALA A 185 -2.89 -18.18 -12.57
CA ALA A 185 -4.22 -18.52 -13.05
C ALA A 185 -5.26 -17.45 -12.66
N LEU A 186 -5.25 -17.00 -11.41
CA LEU A 186 -6.19 -16.00 -10.93
C LEU A 186 -5.92 -14.60 -11.51
N ALA A 187 -4.65 -14.23 -11.68
CA ALA A 187 -4.27 -12.97 -12.32
C ALA A 187 -4.77 -12.92 -13.76
N ASP A 188 -4.54 -13.98 -14.52
CA ASP A 188 -4.98 -14.09 -15.91
C ASP A 188 -6.52 -14.14 -15.99
N TYR A 189 -7.17 -14.90 -15.11
CA TYR A 189 -8.63 -15.10 -15.11
C TYR A 189 -9.40 -13.81 -14.88
N LEU A 190 -8.95 -12.98 -13.94
CA LEU A 190 -9.64 -11.75 -13.57
C LEU A 190 -9.25 -10.54 -14.42
N LEU A 191 -8.13 -10.60 -15.17
CA LEU A 191 -7.68 -9.52 -16.03
C LEU A 191 -8.67 -9.31 -17.18
N GLY A 192 -9.29 -8.13 -17.20
CA GLY A 192 -10.31 -7.81 -18.21
C GLY A 192 -11.62 -8.59 -18.10
N HIS A 193 -11.82 -9.33 -17.01
CA HIS A 193 -13.04 -10.11 -16.81
C HIS A 193 -14.26 -9.18 -16.65
N PRO A 194 -15.42 -9.46 -17.29
CA PRO A 194 -16.60 -8.59 -17.21
C PRO A 194 -17.08 -8.30 -15.78
N ASP A 195 -17.01 -9.31 -14.91
CA ASP A 195 -17.40 -9.20 -13.49
C ASP A 195 -16.50 -8.30 -12.63
N THR A 196 -15.35 -7.86 -13.15
CA THR A 196 -14.37 -7.03 -12.43
C THR A 196 -14.31 -5.58 -12.92
N GLN A 197 -15.21 -5.20 -13.84
CA GLN A 197 -15.15 -3.90 -14.51
C GLN A 197 -15.98 -2.79 -13.84
N ASP A 198 -16.88 -3.14 -12.91
CA ASP A 198 -17.86 -2.23 -12.30
C ASP A 198 -17.73 -2.16 -10.77
N PHE A 199 -16.50 -1.98 -10.29
CA PHE A 199 -16.24 -1.76 -8.88
C PHE A 199 -16.32 -0.29 -8.49
N GLY A 200 -16.75 -0.01 -7.26
CA GLY A 200 -16.64 1.32 -6.66
C GLY A 200 -15.19 1.72 -6.33
N ARG A 201 -14.28 0.74 -6.22
CA ARG A 201 -12.88 0.98 -5.82
C ARG A 201 -11.92 -0.12 -6.24
N LYS A 202 -10.61 0.14 -6.10
CA LYS A 202 -9.53 -0.85 -6.25
C LYS A 202 -9.82 -2.13 -5.46
N PHE A 203 -9.47 -3.26 -6.05
CA PHE A 203 -9.57 -4.58 -5.45
C PHE A 203 -8.19 -5.25 -5.51
N LYS A 204 -7.67 -5.71 -4.37
CA LYS A 204 -6.32 -6.27 -4.26
C LYS A 204 -6.39 -7.72 -3.79
N ILE A 205 -5.57 -8.55 -4.41
CA ILE A 205 -5.48 -9.98 -4.12
C ILE A 205 -4.03 -10.32 -3.77
N ALA A 206 -3.84 -11.21 -2.80
CA ALA A 206 -2.54 -11.72 -2.43
C ALA A 206 -2.56 -13.21 -2.09
N PHE A 207 -1.47 -13.89 -2.45
CA PHE A 207 -1.19 -15.28 -2.11
C PHE A 207 -0.03 -15.38 -1.12
N SER A 208 -0.13 -16.33 -0.21
CA SER A 208 0.98 -16.75 0.63
C SER A 208 1.12 -18.27 0.64
N GLY A 209 2.35 -18.75 0.44
CA GLY A 209 2.69 -20.17 0.60
C GLY A 209 2.79 -20.60 2.06
N CYS A 210 3.03 -19.66 2.97
CA CYS A 210 3.25 -19.93 4.40
C CYS A 210 2.19 -19.26 5.27
N ALA A 211 1.85 -19.85 6.41
CA ALA A 211 0.95 -19.26 7.40
C ALA A 211 1.68 -18.27 8.33
N THR A 212 2.87 -18.63 8.82
CA THR A 212 3.58 -17.92 9.91
C THR A 212 4.68 -16.99 9.40
N GLU A 213 5.71 -17.52 8.74
CA GLU A 213 6.86 -16.74 8.21
C GLU A 213 6.56 -16.18 6.82
N ALA A 214 5.40 -15.54 6.70
CA ALA A 214 4.73 -15.34 5.45
C ALA A 214 5.04 -13.98 4.80
N CYS A 215 5.81 -14.00 3.72
CA CYS A 215 6.12 -12.82 2.91
C CYS A 215 4.99 -12.41 1.93
N GLY A 216 3.88 -13.17 1.86
CA GLY A 216 2.74 -12.87 0.97
C GLY A 216 1.75 -11.83 1.53
N LEU A 217 1.74 -11.63 2.85
CA LEU A 217 0.89 -10.65 3.57
C LEU A 217 -0.61 -10.76 3.23
N ALA A 218 -1.14 -11.97 3.17
CA ALA A 218 -2.48 -12.21 2.66
C ALA A 218 -3.59 -11.45 3.42
N LEU A 219 -3.48 -11.23 4.74
CA LEU A 219 -4.59 -10.74 5.57
C LEU A 219 -4.80 -9.21 5.54
N MET A 220 -4.09 -8.47 4.69
CA MET A 220 -4.33 -7.03 4.48
C MET A 220 -4.95 -6.68 3.11
N HIS A 221 -5.48 -7.67 2.41
CA HIS A 221 -5.99 -7.56 1.04
C HIS A 221 -7.50 -7.80 0.95
N ASP A 222 -8.12 -7.36 -0.16
CA ASP A 222 -9.56 -7.59 -0.38
C ASP A 222 -9.83 -9.09 -0.50
N ILE A 223 -8.94 -9.86 -1.16
CA ILE A 223 -8.82 -11.32 -1.05
C ILE A 223 -7.41 -11.69 -0.61
N GLY A 224 -7.30 -12.54 0.41
CA GLY A 224 -6.06 -13.17 0.85
C GLY A 224 -6.17 -14.69 0.77
N LEU A 225 -5.19 -15.36 0.16
CA LEU A 225 -5.16 -16.81 0.01
C LEU A 225 -3.91 -17.36 0.67
N VAL A 226 -4.07 -18.15 1.73
CA VAL A 226 -2.96 -18.80 2.45
C VAL A 226 -2.99 -20.29 2.13
N ALA A 227 -1.92 -20.81 1.54
CA ALA A 227 -1.79 -22.21 1.14
C ALA A 227 -1.85 -23.15 2.34
N LEU A 228 -2.72 -24.17 2.26
CA LEU A 228 -2.91 -25.20 3.27
C LEU A 228 -3.05 -26.58 2.63
N THR A 229 -2.68 -27.61 3.37
CA THR A 229 -2.92 -29.00 2.97
C THR A 229 -3.76 -29.72 4.02
N ARG A 230 -4.71 -30.54 3.58
CA ARG A 230 -5.57 -31.34 4.45
C ARG A 230 -5.54 -32.79 4.00
N GLU A 231 -5.58 -33.72 4.94
CA GLU A 231 -5.77 -35.14 4.64
C GLU A 231 -7.27 -35.46 4.50
N VAL A 232 -7.64 -36.05 3.36
CA VAL A 232 -9.00 -36.52 3.03
C VAL A 232 -8.87 -37.91 2.41
N ASP A 233 -9.54 -38.90 2.98
CA ASP A 233 -9.50 -40.31 2.52
C ASP A 233 -8.07 -40.86 2.34
N GLY A 234 -7.16 -40.49 3.23
CA GLY A 234 -5.74 -40.88 3.18
C GLY A 234 -4.93 -40.21 2.07
N LYS A 235 -5.49 -39.21 1.38
CA LYS A 235 -4.81 -38.41 0.36
C LYS A 235 -4.64 -36.96 0.84
N GLN A 236 -3.47 -36.40 0.58
CA GLN A 236 -3.23 -34.98 0.78
C GLN A 236 -3.95 -34.17 -0.30
N GLN A 237 -4.88 -33.32 0.13
CA GLN A 237 -5.61 -32.37 -0.71
C GLN A 237 -5.03 -30.97 -0.48
N ARG A 238 -4.72 -30.27 -1.57
CA ARG A 238 -4.31 -28.86 -1.55
C ARG A 238 -5.51 -27.93 -1.54
N GLY A 239 -5.38 -26.83 -0.83
CA GLY A 239 -6.37 -25.78 -0.79
C GLY A 239 -5.82 -24.51 -0.14
N PHE A 240 -6.72 -23.58 0.15
CA PHE A 240 -6.38 -22.29 0.71
C PHE A 240 -7.31 -21.94 1.86
N ALA A 241 -6.78 -21.38 2.94
CA ALA A 241 -7.60 -20.52 3.80
C ALA A 241 -7.89 -19.23 3.02
N PHE A 242 -9.18 -18.96 2.83
CA PHE A 242 -9.67 -17.88 1.99
C PHE A 242 -10.14 -16.73 2.89
N TYR A 243 -9.44 -15.61 2.83
CA TYR A 243 -9.72 -14.41 3.61
C TYR A 243 -10.28 -13.30 2.72
N VAL A 244 -11.18 -12.49 3.28
CA VAL A 244 -11.81 -11.36 2.58
C VAL A 244 -11.88 -10.09 3.42
N GLY A 245 -11.94 -8.94 2.76
CA GLY A 245 -12.27 -7.67 3.43
C GLY A 245 -11.13 -7.01 4.21
N GLY A 246 -9.87 -7.33 3.89
CA GLY A 246 -8.72 -6.63 4.43
C GLY A 246 -8.42 -5.30 3.74
N GLY A 247 -7.66 -4.44 4.40
CA GLY A 247 -7.11 -3.25 3.78
C GLY A 247 -6.62 -2.21 4.77
N LEU A 248 -5.41 -1.71 4.51
CA LEU A 248 -4.76 -0.65 5.28
C LEU A 248 -5.52 0.69 5.15
N GLY A 249 -5.19 1.55 4.17
CA GLY A 249 -5.85 2.87 4.07
C GLY A 249 -5.68 3.68 5.36
N SER A 250 -6.57 4.65 5.60
CA SER A 250 -6.56 5.47 6.82
C SER A 250 -6.79 4.66 8.10
N VAL A 251 -7.65 3.66 8.00
CA VAL A 251 -8.10 2.81 9.12
C VAL A 251 -7.87 1.38 8.69
N PRO A 252 -6.89 0.67 9.24
CA PRO A 252 -6.57 -0.67 8.78
C PRO A 252 -7.62 -1.69 9.26
N HIS A 253 -8.09 -2.53 8.34
CA HIS A 253 -8.93 -3.69 8.65
C HIS A 253 -8.19 -4.96 8.28
N GLN A 254 -8.24 -5.93 9.18
CA GLN A 254 -7.72 -7.28 8.93
C GLN A 254 -8.77 -8.06 8.14
N ALA A 255 -8.32 -8.85 7.17
CA ALA A 255 -9.20 -9.73 6.43
C ALA A 255 -9.75 -10.83 7.34
N LEU A 256 -11.02 -11.19 7.15
CA LEU A 256 -11.72 -12.22 7.91
C LEU A 256 -11.79 -13.50 7.09
N ALA A 257 -11.78 -14.66 7.76
CA ALA A 257 -11.92 -15.95 7.09
C ALA A 257 -13.31 -16.07 6.44
N LEU A 258 -13.32 -16.10 5.11
CA LEU A 258 -14.48 -16.51 4.33
C LEU A 258 -14.67 -18.01 4.49
N ASP A 259 -13.64 -18.80 4.22
CA ASP A 259 -13.66 -20.25 4.43
C ASP A 259 -12.27 -20.69 4.90
N GLU A 260 -12.23 -21.53 5.94
CA GLU A 260 -10.99 -22.04 6.52
C GLU A 260 -10.21 -22.95 5.55
N PHE A 261 -10.91 -23.57 4.60
CA PHE A 261 -10.31 -24.40 3.57
C PHE A 261 -11.15 -24.43 2.29
N VAL A 262 -10.58 -23.90 1.20
CA VAL A 262 -11.14 -23.95 -0.15
C VAL A 262 -10.24 -24.83 -1.02
N PRO A 263 -10.74 -25.95 -1.56
CA PRO A 263 -9.99 -26.77 -2.51
C PRO A 263 -9.52 -25.94 -3.71
N GLU A 264 -8.37 -26.29 -4.29
CA GLU A 264 -7.80 -25.52 -5.39
C GLU A 264 -8.74 -25.28 -6.58
N ALA A 265 -9.61 -26.26 -6.87
CA ALA A 265 -10.60 -26.17 -7.96
C ALA A 265 -11.70 -25.12 -7.72
N GLU A 266 -11.98 -24.79 -6.45
CA GLU A 266 -13.02 -23.81 -6.07
C GLU A 266 -12.44 -22.40 -5.83
N MET A 267 -11.12 -22.21 -5.91
CA MET A 267 -10.48 -20.93 -5.64
C MET A 267 -10.88 -19.83 -6.65
N LEU A 268 -10.68 -20.07 -7.96
CA LEU A 268 -11.07 -19.12 -9.02
C LEU A 268 -12.55 -18.74 -8.98
N PRO A 269 -13.48 -19.70 -8.91
CA PRO A 269 -14.89 -19.35 -8.93
C PRO A 269 -15.35 -18.63 -7.66
N LEU A 270 -14.83 -19.00 -6.49
CA LEU A 270 -15.18 -18.29 -5.26
C LEU A 270 -14.65 -16.84 -5.29
N ALA A 271 -13.44 -16.63 -5.83
CA ALA A 271 -12.94 -15.28 -6.08
C ALA A 271 -13.81 -14.47 -7.05
N GLN A 272 -14.34 -15.11 -8.11
CA GLN A 272 -15.30 -14.49 -9.02
C GLN A 272 -16.60 -14.10 -8.30
N ALA A 273 -17.13 -14.98 -7.44
CA ALA A 273 -18.33 -14.70 -6.65
C ALA A 273 -18.12 -13.50 -5.71
N VAL A 274 -16.98 -13.44 -5.01
CA VAL A 274 -16.61 -12.28 -4.18
C VAL A 274 -16.57 -11.00 -5.03
N CYS A 275 -15.99 -11.05 -6.24
CA CYS A 275 -15.97 -9.90 -7.15
C CYS A 275 -17.39 -9.43 -7.52
N ARG A 276 -18.30 -10.36 -7.85
CA ARG A 276 -19.70 -10.03 -8.22
C ARG A 276 -20.48 -9.46 -7.05
N VAL A 277 -20.31 -10.01 -5.85
CA VAL A 277 -20.89 -9.46 -4.61
C VAL A 277 -20.37 -8.04 -4.36
N PHE A 278 -19.06 -7.82 -4.54
CA PHE A 278 -18.48 -6.48 -4.39
C PHE A 278 -19.02 -5.49 -5.43
N ALA A 279 -19.13 -5.89 -6.70
CA ALA A 279 -19.68 -5.03 -7.76
C ALA A 279 -21.13 -4.61 -7.46
N ARG A 280 -21.93 -5.52 -6.89
CA ARG A 280 -23.35 -5.30 -6.58
C ARG A 280 -23.58 -4.47 -5.33
N HIS A 281 -22.82 -4.73 -4.27
CA HIS A 281 -23.07 -4.16 -2.93
C HIS A 281 -22.07 -3.08 -2.52
N GLY A 282 -20.98 -2.89 -3.28
CA GLY A 282 -19.97 -1.87 -3.03
C GLY A 282 -20.50 -0.46 -3.27
N GLU A 283 -20.14 0.47 -2.38
CA GLU A 283 -20.39 1.89 -2.53
C GLU A 283 -19.61 2.44 -3.75
N LYS A 284 -20.24 3.29 -4.56
CA LYS A 284 -19.65 3.85 -5.81
C LYS A 284 -19.56 5.38 -5.82
N GLN A 285 -20.35 6.05 -4.98
CA GLN A 285 -20.35 7.51 -4.88
C GLN A 285 -19.30 7.98 -3.88
N ASN A 286 -19.34 7.43 -2.65
CA ASN A 286 -18.39 7.81 -1.62
C ASN A 286 -17.13 6.94 -1.65
N ARG A 287 -16.07 7.45 -2.31
CA ARG A 287 -14.76 6.78 -2.45
C ARG A 287 -14.14 6.33 -1.13
N ALA A 288 -14.51 6.97 0.00
CA ALA A 288 -14.05 6.63 1.33
C ALA A 288 -14.52 5.27 1.82
N ARG A 289 -15.76 4.94 1.48
CA ARG A 289 -16.48 3.74 1.95
C ARG A 289 -16.60 2.67 0.86
N ALA A 290 -15.94 2.88 -0.29
CA ALA A 290 -16.07 2.09 -1.50
C ALA A 290 -15.21 0.82 -1.55
N ARG A 291 -14.40 0.52 -0.52
CA ARG A 291 -13.58 -0.72 -0.46
C ARG A 291 -14.38 -1.91 0.07
N LEU A 292 -14.00 -3.13 -0.32
CA LEU A 292 -14.68 -4.37 0.09
C LEU A 292 -14.78 -4.49 1.62
N LYS A 293 -13.75 -4.07 2.36
CA LYS A 293 -13.74 -4.09 3.84
C LYS A 293 -14.99 -3.47 4.47
N PHE A 294 -15.57 -2.44 3.87
CA PHE A 294 -16.78 -1.80 4.39
C PHE A 294 -18.05 -2.60 4.08
N VAL A 295 -18.08 -3.31 2.96
CA VAL A 295 -19.19 -4.23 2.64
C VAL A 295 -19.19 -5.39 3.63
N VAL A 296 -18.03 -6.02 3.86
CA VAL A 296 -17.87 -7.10 4.84
C VAL A 296 -18.21 -6.60 6.25
N LYS A 297 -17.74 -5.42 6.65
CA LYS A 297 -18.10 -4.80 7.94
C LYS A 297 -19.61 -4.60 8.08
N LYS A 298 -20.25 -4.05 7.04
CA LYS A 298 -21.69 -3.73 7.07
C LYS A 298 -22.57 -4.97 7.12
N MET A 299 -22.21 -6.03 6.40
CA MET A 299 -22.98 -7.28 6.38
C MET A 299 -22.69 -8.17 7.59
N GLY A 300 -21.46 -8.11 8.12
CA GLY A 300 -20.92 -9.17 8.97
C GLY A 300 -20.41 -10.34 8.12
N ILE A 301 -19.39 -11.05 8.62
CA ILE A 301 -18.72 -12.11 7.86
C ILE A 301 -19.64 -13.30 7.55
N GLU A 302 -20.55 -13.65 8.47
CA GLU A 302 -21.48 -14.77 8.31
C GLU A 302 -22.45 -14.55 7.14
N GLU A 303 -23.07 -13.37 7.10
CA GLU A 303 -24.00 -13.00 6.02
C GLU A 303 -23.25 -12.80 4.71
N PHE A 304 -22.07 -12.16 4.74
CA PHE A 304 -21.25 -12.01 3.55
C PHE A 304 -20.88 -13.39 2.95
N ARG A 305 -20.50 -14.35 3.80
CA ARG A 305 -20.20 -15.73 3.39
C ARG A 305 -21.41 -16.39 2.73
N ARG A 306 -22.60 -16.30 3.34
CA ARG A 306 -23.84 -16.84 2.76
C ARG A 306 -24.11 -16.26 1.36
N VAL A 307 -24.04 -14.94 1.22
CA VAL A 307 -24.29 -14.24 -0.05
C VAL A 307 -23.26 -14.61 -1.12
N VAL A 308 -21.99 -14.78 -0.74
CA VAL A 308 -20.93 -15.21 -1.68
C VAL A 308 -21.17 -16.64 -2.18
N HIS A 309 -21.51 -17.58 -1.29
CA HIS A 309 -21.81 -18.96 -1.71
C HIS A 309 -23.08 -19.04 -2.56
N GLU A 310 -24.12 -18.27 -2.24
CA GLU A 310 -25.31 -18.18 -3.10
C GLU A 310 -25.01 -17.59 -4.47
N GLU A 311 -24.11 -16.61 -4.56
CA GLU A 311 -23.66 -16.09 -5.85
C GLU A 311 -22.82 -17.14 -6.59
N ARG A 312 -21.91 -17.84 -5.88
CA ARG A 312 -21.08 -18.92 -6.43
C ARG A 312 -21.93 -20.00 -7.10
N ASP A 313 -23.01 -20.44 -6.45
CA ASP A 313 -23.93 -21.46 -6.97
C ASP A 313 -24.68 -21.02 -8.24
N ARG A 314 -24.86 -19.71 -8.43
CA ARG A 314 -25.55 -19.12 -9.59
C ARG A 314 -24.64 -18.92 -10.80
N ILE A 315 -23.31 -18.91 -10.60
CA ILE A 315 -22.37 -18.69 -11.70
C ILE A 315 -22.28 -19.96 -12.55
N PRO A 316 -22.56 -19.89 -13.87
CA PRO A 316 -22.42 -21.04 -14.76
C PRO A 316 -20.99 -21.59 -14.75
N ALA A 317 -20.87 -22.92 -14.86
CA ALA A 317 -19.58 -23.59 -14.90
C ALA A 317 -18.68 -23.02 -16.01
N ASP A 318 -17.46 -22.65 -15.64
CA ASP A 318 -16.45 -22.14 -16.57
C ASP A 318 -15.24 -23.07 -16.56
N ALA A 319 -14.92 -23.65 -17.71
CA ALA A 319 -13.79 -24.56 -17.85
C ALA A 319 -12.45 -23.91 -17.44
N ARG A 320 -12.34 -22.59 -17.52
CA ARG A 320 -11.13 -21.83 -17.14
C ARG A 320 -10.81 -21.93 -15.65
N TRP A 321 -11.80 -22.19 -14.79
CA TRP A 321 -11.61 -22.30 -13.33
C TRP A 321 -10.55 -23.32 -12.93
N THR A 322 -10.42 -24.40 -13.70
CA THR A 322 -9.43 -25.45 -13.46
C THR A 322 -8.41 -25.53 -14.57
N ALA A 323 -8.79 -25.30 -15.84
CA ALA A 323 -7.88 -25.43 -16.98
C ALA A 323 -6.69 -24.45 -16.94
N TRP A 324 -6.81 -23.32 -16.24
CA TRP A 324 -5.75 -22.31 -16.15
C TRP A 324 -4.84 -22.51 -14.94
N ILE A 325 -5.22 -23.38 -14.01
CA ILE A 325 -4.32 -23.88 -12.97
C ILE A 325 -3.38 -24.84 -13.70
N GLY A 326 -2.25 -24.30 -14.16
CA GLY A 326 -1.27 -25.02 -14.97
C GLY A 326 -0.64 -26.20 -14.23
N ASP A 327 0.33 -26.85 -14.87
CA ASP A 327 1.10 -27.90 -14.20
C ASP A 327 1.83 -27.32 -12.98
N VAL A 328 1.37 -27.72 -11.79
CA VAL A 328 1.93 -27.28 -10.51
C VAL A 328 3.42 -27.65 -10.37
N ALA A 329 3.94 -28.56 -11.20
CA ALA A 329 5.35 -28.94 -11.24
C ALA A 329 6.21 -28.12 -12.23
N ALA A 330 5.64 -27.26 -13.06
CA ALA A 330 6.32 -26.68 -14.23
C ALA A 330 6.73 -25.20 -14.10
N HIS A 331 6.70 -24.61 -12.90
CA HIS A 331 7.01 -23.18 -12.72
C HIS A 331 8.44 -22.97 -12.18
N ASP A 332 9.31 -22.48 -13.06
CA ASP A 332 10.75 -22.16 -12.91
C ASP A 332 11.65 -23.35 -12.55
N GLN A 333 12.46 -23.79 -13.52
CA GLN A 333 13.43 -24.86 -13.36
C GLN A 333 14.85 -24.31 -13.21
N PRO A 334 15.74 -24.99 -12.47
CA PRO A 334 17.11 -24.55 -12.35
C PRO A 334 17.82 -24.57 -13.71
N LYS A 335 18.51 -23.46 -14.02
CA LYS A 335 19.32 -23.33 -15.24
C LYS A 335 20.60 -24.16 -15.20
N LYS A 336 21.17 -24.29 -14.00
CA LYS A 336 22.44 -24.96 -13.71
C LYS A 336 22.21 -26.08 -12.69
N PRO A 337 23.02 -27.15 -12.68
CA PRO A 337 22.92 -28.20 -11.67
C PRO A 337 23.22 -27.67 -10.25
N PRO A 338 22.77 -28.37 -9.19
CA PRO A 338 23.06 -27.96 -7.82
C PRO A 338 24.56 -28.06 -7.55
N ALA A 339 25.12 -27.07 -6.86
CA ALA A 339 26.53 -27.03 -6.51
C ALA A 339 26.68 -26.38 -5.12
N PRO A 340 26.92 -27.17 -4.05
CA PRO A 340 27.08 -26.65 -2.69
C PRO A 340 28.23 -25.65 -2.57
N ALA A 341 28.12 -24.68 -1.66
CA ALA A 341 29.20 -23.72 -1.42
C ALA A 341 30.45 -24.41 -0.86
N LEU A 342 31.59 -24.25 -1.55
CA LEU A 342 32.92 -24.60 -1.06
C LEU A 342 33.64 -23.33 -0.58
N ARG A 343 33.12 -22.66 0.46
CA ARG A 343 33.67 -21.37 0.92
C ARG A 343 34.15 -21.41 2.37
N VAL A 344 35.33 -20.83 2.59
CA VAL A 344 35.87 -20.48 3.91
C VAL A 344 35.52 -19.03 4.22
N ARG A 345 34.77 -18.79 5.29
CA ARG A 345 34.41 -17.43 5.76
C ARG A 345 35.66 -16.68 6.23
N LYS A 346 35.74 -15.39 5.91
CA LYS A 346 36.81 -14.48 6.30
C LYS A 346 36.22 -13.26 7.02
N PRO A 347 36.51 -13.07 8.32
CA PRO A 347 36.04 -11.89 9.04
C PRO A 347 36.41 -10.58 8.31
N GLY A 348 35.44 -9.68 8.14
CA GLY A 348 35.63 -8.39 7.46
C GLY A 348 35.53 -8.43 5.92
N ASP A 349 35.29 -9.60 5.31
CA ASP A 349 35.03 -9.70 3.86
C ASP A 349 33.63 -9.11 3.53
N PRO A 350 33.53 -8.11 2.64
CA PRO A 350 32.24 -7.56 2.20
C PRO A 350 31.27 -8.62 1.67
N LEU A 351 31.77 -9.67 1.03
CA LEU A 351 30.93 -10.79 0.58
C LEU A 351 30.33 -11.57 1.77
N ASP A 352 31.03 -11.70 2.90
CA ASP A 352 30.47 -12.36 4.08
C ASP A 352 29.33 -11.55 4.71
N ALA A 353 29.49 -10.22 4.82
CA ALA A 353 28.43 -9.35 5.33
C ALA A 353 27.20 -9.36 4.43
N TRP A 354 27.40 -9.28 3.11
CA TRP A 354 26.32 -9.40 2.12
C TRP A 354 25.67 -10.78 2.15
N TRP A 355 26.45 -11.86 2.18
CA TRP A 355 25.90 -13.23 2.22
C TRP A 355 24.94 -13.44 3.39
N GLN A 356 25.30 -12.95 4.59
CA GLN A 356 24.49 -13.13 5.79
C GLN A 356 23.08 -12.55 5.70
N THR A 357 22.90 -11.49 4.91
CA THR A 357 21.64 -10.74 4.83
C THR A 357 20.92 -10.95 3.50
N ASN A 358 21.66 -11.14 2.42
CA ASN A 358 21.12 -11.21 1.07
C ASN A 358 21.03 -12.64 0.52
N VAL A 359 21.61 -13.66 1.18
CA VAL A 359 21.60 -15.03 0.66
C VAL A 359 20.91 -15.95 1.65
N ARG A 360 19.83 -16.60 1.19
CA ARG A 360 19.12 -17.62 1.98
C ARG A 360 19.12 -18.98 1.29
N PRO A 361 19.21 -20.09 2.04
CA PRO A 361 19.09 -21.41 1.45
C PRO A 361 17.66 -21.67 1.00
N GLN A 362 17.48 -22.24 -0.19
CA GLN A 362 16.16 -22.75 -0.61
C GLN A 362 15.91 -24.18 -0.11
N ARG A 363 14.70 -24.70 -0.34
CA ARG A 363 14.30 -26.08 -0.01
C ARG A 363 15.13 -27.12 -0.75
N GLN A 364 15.51 -26.86 -1.98
CA GLN A 364 16.32 -27.74 -2.82
C GLN A 364 17.81 -27.57 -2.46
N SER A 365 18.47 -28.67 -2.08
CA SER A 365 19.88 -28.66 -1.66
C SER A 365 20.82 -28.24 -2.79
N GLY A 366 21.86 -27.47 -2.47
CA GLY A 366 22.88 -27.00 -3.42
C GLY A 366 22.48 -25.75 -4.20
N TYR A 367 21.34 -25.13 -3.85
CA TYR A 367 20.89 -23.85 -4.41
C TYR A 367 20.59 -22.84 -3.30
N ALA A 368 20.60 -21.57 -3.67
CA ALA A 368 20.24 -20.44 -2.83
C ALA A 368 19.28 -19.48 -3.54
N VAL A 369 18.57 -18.70 -2.73
CA VAL A 369 17.90 -17.47 -3.17
C VAL A 369 18.79 -16.28 -2.80
N VAL A 370 19.05 -15.44 -3.78
CA VAL A 370 19.81 -14.20 -3.62
C VAL A 370 18.84 -13.01 -3.70
N SER A 371 18.73 -12.26 -2.62
CA SER A 371 18.02 -10.97 -2.58
C SER A 371 18.95 -9.85 -3.04
N VAL A 372 18.49 -9.06 -4.00
CA VAL A 372 19.15 -7.87 -4.51
C VAL A 372 18.43 -6.66 -3.92
N THR A 373 19.10 -5.97 -3.00
CA THR A 373 18.57 -4.77 -2.36
C THR A 373 18.52 -3.64 -3.38
N MET A 374 17.37 -2.97 -3.50
CA MET A 374 17.16 -1.81 -4.37
C MET A 374 16.92 -0.59 -3.49
N PRO A 375 17.89 0.34 -3.39
CA PRO A 375 17.70 1.56 -2.62
C PRO A 375 16.45 2.33 -2.99
N LEU A 376 15.55 2.53 -2.00
CA LEU A 376 14.23 3.15 -2.18
C LEU A 376 13.32 2.45 -3.21
N GLY A 377 13.66 1.23 -3.60
CA GLY A 377 12.98 0.48 -4.65
C GLY A 377 13.45 0.79 -6.07
N ASP A 378 14.53 1.55 -6.26
CA ASP A 378 14.93 2.06 -7.56
C ASP A 378 16.14 1.31 -8.13
N PHE A 379 16.16 1.15 -9.45
CA PHE A 379 17.31 0.70 -10.23
C PHE A 379 17.31 1.31 -11.63
N THR A 380 18.48 1.35 -12.27
CA THR A 380 18.69 1.99 -13.58
C THR A 380 18.53 1.01 -14.75
N PRO A 381 18.42 1.49 -16.00
CA PRO A 381 18.46 0.66 -17.20
C PRO A 381 19.70 -0.26 -17.28
N ASP A 382 20.90 0.27 -16.99
CA ASP A 382 22.13 -0.52 -16.98
C ASP A 382 22.10 -1.64 -15.93
N GLN A 383 21.55 -1.34 -14.76
CA GLN A 383 21.31 -2.33 -13.72
C GLN A 383 20.28 -3.38 -14.17
N ALA A 384 19.20 -2.97 -14.85
CA ALA A 384 18.20 -3.88 -15.40
C ALA A 384 18.80 -4.87 -16.42
N ARG A 385 19.61 -4.38 -17.37
CA ARG A 385 20.33 -5.21 -18.35
C ARG A 385 21.33 -6.14 -17.68
N GLY A 386 22.08 -5.64 -16.69
CA GLY A 386 23.00 -6.46 -15.89
C GLY A 386 22.30 -7.58 -15.09
N LEU A 387 21.10 -7.30 -14.56
CA LEU A 387 20.25 -8.28 -13.91
C LEU A 387 19.68 -9.30 -14.92
N ALA A 388 19.34 -8.87 -16.13
CA ALA A 388 18.93 -9.75 -17.22
C ALA A 388 20.02 -10.77 -17.57
N ASP A 389 21.27 -10.31 -17.68
CA ASP A 389 22.42 -11.19 -17.92
C ASP A 389 22.65 -12.19 -16.79
N LEU A 390 22.57 -11.73 -15.53
CA LEU A 390 22.62 -12.60 -14.36
C LEU A 390 21.50 -13.66 -14.40
N ALA A 391 20.28 -13.27 -14.77
CA ALA A 391 19.15 -14.19 -14.86
C ALA A 391 19.37 -15.25 -15.95
N ARG A 392 19.84 -14.85 -17.14
CA ARG A 392 20.17 -15.78 -18.25
C ARG A 392 21.24 -16.79 -17.87
N GLU A 393 22.26 -16.32 -17.15
CA GLU A 393 23.44 -17.10 -16.82
C GLU A 393 23.19 -18.05 -15.64
N PHE A 394 22.56 -17.58 -14.57
CA PHE A 394 22.51 -18.29 -13.29
C PHE A 394 21.15 -18.90 -12.94
N THR A 395 20.04 -18.32 -13.38
CA THR A 395 18.71 -18.67 -12.80
C THR A 395 17.69 -19.19 -13.79
N GLY A 396 17.78 -18.83 -15.08
CA GLY A 396 16.81 -19.24 -16.10
C GLY A 396 15.46 -18.54 -15.94
N ASP A 397 15.47 -17.21 -15.87
CA ASP A 397 14.29 -16.34 -15.72
C ASP A 397 13.55 -16.48 -14.37
N ALA A 398 14.19 -17.06 -13.36
CA ALA A 398 13.59 -17.23 -12.03
C ALA A 398 13.70 -15.96 -11.15
N VAL A 399 13.34 -14.80 -11.71
CA VAL A 399 13.36 -13.49 -11.03
C VAL A 399 12.00 -13.19 -10.39
N ARG A 400 12.01 -12.63 -9.18
CA ARG A 400 10.79 -12.16 -8.48
C ARG A 400 11.00 -10.80 -7.82
N LEU A 401 10.06 -9.88 -7.98
CA LEU A 401 9.98 -8.63 -7.22
C LEU A 401 9.37 -8.89 -5.82
N THR A 402 9.71 -8.07 -4.83
CA THR A 402 9.23 -8.22 -3.45
C THR A 402 8.34 -7.05 -3.00
N VAL A 403 7.60 -7.24 -1.91
CA VAL A 403 6.73 -6.20 -1.31
C VAL A 403 7.52 -5.17 -0.49
N GLU A 404 8.77 -5.47 -0.17
CA GLU A 404 9.80 -4.59 0.39
C GLU A 404 10.46 -3.70 -0.66
N GLN A 405 10.07 -3.83 -1.94
CA GLN A 405 10.61 -3.09 -3.08
C GLN A 405 11.98 -3.58 -3.56
N ASN A 406 12.28 -4.86 -3.34
CA ASN A 406 13.52 -5.50 -3.80
C ASN A 406 13.27 -6.51 -4.92
N LEU A 407 14.34 -7.17 -5.36
CA LEU A 407 14.31 -8.26 -6.33
C LEU A 407 14.99 -9.50 -5.75
N VAL A 408 14.52 -10.69 -6.10
CA VAL A 408 15.19 -11.95 -5.74
C VAL A 408 15.48 -12.79 -6.98
N LEU A 409 16.65 -13.42 -6.96
CA LEU A 409 17.14 -14.41 -7.91
C LEU A 409 17.02 -15.79 -7.24
N ARG A 410 16.17 -16.67 -7.77
CA ARG A 410 16.02 -18.05 -7.25
C ARG A 410 16.86 -19.02 -8.08
N TRP A 411 17.07 -20.23 -7.56
CA TRP A 411 17.80 -21.31 -8.25
C TRP A 411 19.26 -20.98 -8.55
N VAL A 412 19.88 -20.08 -7.78
CA VAL A 412 21.32 -19.80 -7.91
C VAL A 412 22.10 -20.95 -7.27
N PRO A 413 22.98 -21.68 -7.98
CA PRO A 413 23.83 -22.68 -7.34
C PRO A 413 24.69 -22.03 -6.25
N GLU A 414 24.80 -22.64 -5.07
CA GLU A 414 25.50 -22.01 -3.94
C GLU A 414 26.98 -21.69 -4.26
N ALA A 415 27.64 -22.52 -5.07
CA ALA A 415 29.00 -22.29 -5.54
C ALA A 415 29.15 -21.07 -6.46
N ASP A 416 28.08 -20.64 -7.12
CA ASP A 416 28.06 -19.50 -8.05
C ASP A 416 27.77 -18.17 -7.36
N VAL A 417 27.29 -18.18 -6.12
CA VAL A 417 26.93 -16.96 -5.37
C VAL A 417 28.09 -15.94 -5.28
N PRO A 418 29.38 -16.32 -5.10
CA PRO A 418 30.47 -15.35 -5.16
C PRO A 418 30.61 -14.64 -6.52
N ALA A 419 30.35 -15.34 -7.62
CA ALA A 419 30.37 -14.74 -8.96
C ALA A 419 29.18 -13.79 -9.17
N VAL A 420 27.99 -14.18 -8.69
CA VAL A 420 26.81 -13.32 -8.66
C VAL A 420 27.08 -12.05 -7.86
N TYR A 421 27.67 -12.17 -6.66
CA TYR A 421 28.06 -11.02 -5.84
C TYR A 421 29.01 -10.07 -6.59
N GLN A 422 30.05 -10.59 -7.23
CA GLN A 422 31.01 -9.75 -7.97
C GLN A 422 30.33 -8.96 -9.11
N ARG A 423 29.41 -9.60 -9.84
CA ARG A 423 28.64 -8.96 -10.92
C ARG A 423 27.68 -7.91 -10.35
N LEU A 424 26.97 -8.20 -9.26
CA LEU A 424 26.12 -7.23 -8.57
C LEU A 424 26.95 -6.05 -8.03
N ALA A 425 28.14 -6.30 -7.50
CA ALA A 425 29.02 -5.26 -6.99
C ALA A 425 29.49 -4.31 -8.10
N ALA A 426 29.80 -4.85 -9.28
CA ALA A 426 30.12 -4.05 -10.47
C ALA A 426 28.93 -3.16 -10.94
N LEU A 427 27.69 -3.59 -10.66
CA LEU A 427 26.46 -2.84 -10.95
C LEU A 427 26.04 -1.89 -9.81
N GLY A 428 26.76 -1.88 -8.68
CA GLY A 428 26.36 -1.12 -7.49
C GLY A 428 25.14 -1.71 -6.75
N LEU A 429 24.85 -3.00 -6.92
CA LEU A 429 23.69 -3.71 -6.37
C LEU A 429 24.04 -4.75 -5.29
N ALA A 430 25.25 -4.68 -4.74
CA ALA A 430 25.76 -5.64 -3.74
C ALA A 430 25.77 -5.07 -2.30
N GLU A 431 24.90 -4.10 -2.00
CA GLU A 431 24.75 -3.59 -0.64
C GLU A 431 24.14 -4.67 0.29
N PRO A 432 24.74 -4.92 1.47
CA PRO A 432 24.17 -5.83 2.45
C PRO A 432 22.91 -5.23 3.08
N GLY A 433 22.11 -6.08 3.72
CA GLY A 433 21.03 -5.65 4.62
C GLY A 433 19.62 -5.92 4.13
N ALA A 434 19.43 -6.74 3.09
CA ALA A 434 18.09 -7.16 2.66
C ALA A 434 17.27 -7.73 3.84
N GLU A 435 15.99 -7.35 3.92
CA GLU A 435 15.06 -7.78 4.97
C GLU A 435 15.47 -7.38 6.42
N THR A 436 16.41 -6.44 6.59
CA THR A 436 16.84 -5.91 7.91
C THR A 436 16.29 -4.50 8.16
N ILE A 437 16.59 -3.92 9.33
CA ILE A 437 16.22 -2.54 9.70
C ILE A 437 16.76 -1.47 8.73
N VAL A 438 17.84 -1.77 8.00
CA VAL A 438 18.38 -0.85 6.99
C VAL A 438 17.59 -0.90 5.67
N ASP A 439 16.76 -1.92 5.45
CA ASP A 439 15.96 -2.12 4.24
C ASP A 439 14.61 -1.38 4.35
N VAL A 440 14.69 -0.05 4.38
CA VAL A 440 13.53 0.82 4.61
C VAL A 440 12.64 0.89 3.36
N THR A 441 11.38 0.51 3.50
CA THR A 441 10.35 0.64 2.44
C THR A 441 9.70 2.01 2.48
N ALA A 442 9.50 2.66 1.33
CA ALA A 442 8.81 3.94 1.24
C ALA A 442 7.85 4.03 0.05
N CYS A 443 6.73 4.72 0.24
CA CYS A 443 5.94 5.17 -0.91
C CYS A 443 6.56 6.42 -1.56
N PRO A 444 6.12 6.83 -2.76
CA PRO A 444 6.62 8.05 -3.39
C PRO A 444 6.53 9.32 -2.53
N GLY A 445 5.47 9.48 -1.73
CA GLY A 445 5.32 10.66 -0.88
C GLY A 445 5.21 11.95 -1.70
N THR A 446 5.67 13.07 -1.14
CA THR A 446 5.66 14.37 -1.83
C THR A 446 6.60 14.44 -3.02
N ASP A 447 7.49 13.46 -3.22
CA ASP A 447 8.42 13.40 -4.36
C ASP A 447 7.71 13.36 -5.70
N THR A 448 6.59 12.63 -5.83
CA THR A 448 5.81 12.60 -7.09
C THR A 448 4.30 12.44 -6.87
N CYS A 449 3.84 12.08 -5.67
CA CYS A 449 2.43 11.80 -5.43
C CYS A 449 1.62 13.09 -5.21
N LYS A 450 0.51 13.26 -5.94
CA LYS A 450 -0.46 14.35 -5.70
C LYS A 450 -1.01 14.35 -4.26
N LEU A 451 -1.12 13.17 -3.64
CA LEU A 451 -1.63 12.96 -2.27
C LEU A 451 -0.55 12.95 -1.18
N GLY A 452 0.73 13.11 -1.53
CA GLY A 452 1.80 13.14 -0.54
C GLY A 452 1.60 14.30 0.43
N ILE A 453 1.71 14.03 1.73
CA ILE A 453 1.71 15.05 2.78
C ILE A 453 3.16 15.29 3.19
N SER A 454 3.90 14.24 3.55
CA SER A 454 5.33 14.34 3.93
C SER A 454 6.23 13.55 2.98
N ALA A 455 7.52 13.91 2.93
CA ALA A 455 8.56 13.33 2.07
C ALA A 455 9.02 11.97 2.57
N SER A 456 8.24 10.93 2.24
CA SER A 456 8.53 9.56 2.71
C SER A 456 9.82 8.98 2.15
N ARG A 457 10.15 9.27 0.90
CA ARG A 457 11.41 8.78 0.27
C ARG A 457 12.62 9.51 0.85
N GLY A 458 12.53 10.83 1.03
CA GLY A 458 13.56 11.62 1.71
C GLY A 458 13.86 11.10 3.12
N LEU A 459 12.83 10.86 3.94
CA LEU A 459 13.01 10.28 5.27
C LEU A 459 13.62 8.86 5.20
N ALA A 460 13.13 8.01 4.29
CA ALA A 460 13.67 6.65 4.15
C ALA A 460 15.14 6.67 3.75
N GLY A 461 15.56 7.54 2.83
CA GLY A 461 16.96 7.71 2.45
C GLY A 461 17.85 8.09 3.63
N GLU A 462 17.40 9.06 4.44
CA GLU A 462 18.10 9.48 5.66
C GLU A 462 18.25 8.34 6.67
N LEU A 463 17.16 7.61 6.94
CA LEU A 463 17.18 6.47 7.87
C LEU A 463 18.12 5.38 7.39
N ARG A 464 18.06 5.02 6.09
CA ARG A 464 18.97 4.05 5.48
C ARG A 464 20.42 4.45 5.68
N GLN A 465 20.78 5.68 5.36
CA GLN A 465 22.16 6.17 5.48
C GLN A 465 22.67 6.06 6.92
N ARG A 466 21.88 6.52 7.91
CA ARG A 466 22.26 6.48 9.32
C ARG A 466 22.37 5.06 9.87
N LEU A 467 21.41 4.19 9.54
CA LEU A 467 21.36 2.82 10.01
C LEU A 467 22.46 1.97 9.35
N ALA A 468 22.73 2.17 8.06
CA ALA A 468 23.82 1.49 7.36
C ALA A 468 25.19 1.84 7.95
N ALA A 469 25.43 3.12 8.28
CA ALA A 469 26.66 3.59 8.91
C ALA A 469 26.93 2.98 10.30
N ARG A 470 25.89 2.47 10.98
CA ARG A 470 25.96 1.87 12.32
C ARG A 470 25.71 0.36 12.32
N SER A 471 25.49 -0.24 11.15
CA SER A 471 25.03 -1.62 10.99
C SER A 471 25.91 -2.66 11.69
N ALA A 472 27.24 -2.50 11.67
CA ALA A 472 28.17 -3.40 12.34
C ALA A 472 28.11 -3.37 13.88
N GLY A 473 27.52 -2.32 14.47
CA GLY A 473 27.34 -2.16 15.91
C GLY A 473 25.91 -2.35 16.40
N HIS A 474 24.98 -2.70 15.52
CA HIS A 474 23.59 -2.96 15.90
C HIS A 474 23.47 -4.24 16.73
N ASP A 475 22.65 -4.18 17.77
CA ASP A 475 22.25 -5.37 18.51
C ASP A 475 21.42 -6.29 17.61
N GLU A 476 21.65 -7.60 17.69
CA GLU A 476 20.98 -8.60 16.84
C GLU A 476 19.44 -8.51 16.91
N ALA A 477 18.87 -8.14 18.06
CA ALA A 477 17.42 -8.05 18.21
C ALA A 477 16.78 -6.91 17.41
N ILE A 478 17.54 -5.88 17.05
CA ILE A 478 17.03 -4.80 16.18
C ILE A 478 17.28 -5.08 14.70
N GLY A 479 18.17 -6.02 14.38
CA GLY A 479 18.56 -6.32 13.00
C GLY A 479 17.37 -6.70 12.10
N GLY A 480 16.44 -7.52 12.62
CA GLY A 480 15.26 -7.99 11.87
C GLY A 480 14.04 -7.07 11.90
N LEU A 481 14.13 -5.88 12.51
CA LEU A 481 13.00 -4.94 12.55
C LEU A 481 12.76 -4.32 11.19
N ARG A 482 11.50 -4.04 10.86
CA ARG A 482 11.11 -3.41 9.59
C ARG A 482 10.69 -1.98 9.81
N ILE A 483 11.25 -1.08 9.00
CA ILE A 483 10.83 0.33 8.92
C ILE A 483 10.04 0.55 7.64
N LYS A 484 8.85 1.15 7.77
CA LYS A 484 8.00 1.46 6.62
C LYS A 484 7.43 2.87 6.68
N VAL A 485 7.68 3.65 5.64
CA VAL A 485 7.35 5.07 5.57
C VAL A 485 6.28 5.32 4.51
N SER A 486 5.21 6.02 4.87
CA SER A 486 4.20 6.49 3.92
C SER A 486 4.02 7.98 4.06
N GLY A 487 4.06 8.72 2.95
CA GLY A 487 3.88 10.17 2.96
C GLY A 487 2.45 10.62 3.27
N CYS A 488 1.47 9.72 3.35
CA CYS A 488 0.11 10.01 3.79
C CYS A 488 -0.57 8.75 4.36
N PHE A 489 -1.79 8.93 4.86
CA PHE A 489 -2.66 7.92 5.47
C PHE A 489 -3.07 6.76 4.55
N ASN A 490 -2.83 6.84 3.24
CA ASN A 490 -3.21 5.75 2.34
C ASN A 490 -2.38 4.46 2.55
N SER A 491 -1.28 4.55 3.31
CA SER A 491 -0.43 3.42 3.69
C SER A 491 0.14 2.64 2.49
N CYS A 492 0.51 3.36 1.41
CA CYS A 492 1.13 2.74 0.23
C CYS A 492 2.50 2.10 0.55
N GLY A 493 3.22 2.65 1.53
CA GLY A 493 4.44 2.06 2.08
C GLY A 493 4.18 0.98 3.13
N GLN A 494 2.91 0.71 3.47
CA GLN A 494 2.48 -0.33 4.43
C GLN A 494 2.94 -0.09 5.88
N HIS A 495 2.90 1.16 6.36
CA HIS A 495 3.38 1.53 7.70
C HIS A 495 2.64 0.83 8.86
N HIS A 496 1.41 0.36 8.68
CA HIS A 496 0.65 -0.30 9.76
C HIS A 496 1.18 -1.70 10.12
N VAL A 497 1.86 -2.38 9.21
CA VAL A 497 2.32 -3.78 9.40
C VAL A 497 3.81 -3.87 9.75
N ALA A 498 4.44 -2.73 10.01
CA ALA A 498 5.85 -2.63 10.35
C ALA A 498 6.06 -2.59 11.86
N ASP A 499 7.25 -3.02 12.30
CA ASP A 499 7.73 -2.77 13.67
C ASP A 499 7.72 -1.26 13.94
N LEU A 500 8.29 -0.49 13.00
CA LEU A 500 8.43 0.96 13.02
C LEU A 500 7.77 1.57 11.78
N GLY A 501 6.52 1.99 11.93
CA GLY A 501 5.73 2.65 10.90
C GLY A 501 5.75 4.18 11.02
N PHE A 502 5.86 4.87 9.88
CA PHE A 502 5.81 6.33 9.81
C PHE A 502 4.75 6.79 8.82
N LEU A 503 3.77 7.54 9.32
CA LEU A 503 2.64 8.09 8.58
C LEU A 503 2.78 9.60 8.43
N GLY A 504 2.97 10.09 7.21
CA GLY A 504 3.08 11.51 6.90
C GLY A 504 1.81 12.28 7.27
N VAL A 505 1.97 13.32 8.08
CA VAL A 505 0.93 14.25 8.53
C VAL A 505 1.54 15.65 8.59
N GLN A 506 0.71 16.68 8.78
CA GLN A 506 1.18 18.04 8.98
C GLN A 506 0.53 18.66 10.22
N ARG A 507 1.22 19.59 10.87
CA ARG A 507 0.68 20.41 11.96
C ARG A 507 0.83 21.89 11.63
N ASN A 508 -0.01 22.71 12.25
CA ASN A 508 0.12 24.17 12.21
C ASN A 508 0.84 24.61 13.50
N VAL A 509 1.87 25.43 13.36
CA VAL A 509 2.64 26.04 14.45
C VAL A 509 2.81 27.51 14.10
N ASP A 510 2.25 28.40 14.92
CA ASP A 510 2.27 29.86 14.73
C ASP A 510 1.86 30.33 13.32
N GLY A 511 0.84 29.68 12.74
CA GLY A 511 0.33 30.00 11.40
C GLY A 511 1.11 29.37 10.26
N ARG A 512 2.20 28.64 10.53
CA ARG A 512 3.03 27.95 9.53
C ARG A 512 2.78 26.44 9.58
N ARG A 513 2.88 25.78 8.43
CA ARG A 513 2.73 24.32 8.33
C ARG A 513 4.08 23.65 8.56
N VAL A 514 4.06 22.54 9.28
CA VAL A 514 5.26 21.78 9.65
C VAL A 514 5.08 20.31 9.25
N PRO A 515 5.99 19.72 8.47
CA PRO A 515 5.91 18.32 8.08
C PRO A 515 6.20 17.43 9.28
N HIS A 516 5.35 16.45 9.49
CA HIS A 516 5.43 15.50 10.58
C HIS A 516 5.30 14.07 10.07
N PHE A 517 5.71 13.12 10.89
CA PHE A 517 5.24 11.74 10.80
C PHE A 517 4.57 11.33 12.12
N GLN A 518 3.37 10.79 12.02
CA GLN A 518 2.74 10.00 13.07
C GLN A 518 3.51 8.69 13.22
N VAL A 519 4.08 8.48 14.40
CA VAL A 519 4.79 7.26 14.77
C VAL A 519 3.76 6.15 15.04
N VAL A 520 3.94 4.99 14.42
CA VAL A 520 3.09 3.81 14.52
C VAL A 520 3.96 2.61 14.89
N LEU A 521 3.72 1.95 16.03
CA LEU A 521 4.62 0.90 16.54
C LEU A 521 3.93 -0.43 16.76
N GLY A 522 4.67 -1.51 16.54
CA GLY A 522 4.27 -2.86 16.94
C GLY A 522 3.33 -3.56 15.95
N GLY A 523 3.35 -3.17 14.67
CA GLY A 523 2.73 -3.97 13.62
C GLY A 523 3.46 -5.31 13.45
N GLN A 524 2.73 -6.35 13.03
CA GLN A 524 3.29 -7.67 12.76
C GLN A 524 3.33 -7.90 11.26
N TRP A 525 4.54 -8.03 10.72
CA TRP A 525 4.75 -8.49 9.35
C TRP A 525 4.49 -10.00 9.22
N THR A 526 4.91 -10.76 10.23
CA THR A 526 4.66 -12.20 10.35
C THR A 526 3.16 -12.49 10.46
N HIS A 527 2.81 -13.77 10.33
CA HIS A 527 1.43 -14.23 10.30
C HIS A 527 0.59 -13.51 9.23
N ASN A 528 1.21 -13.20 8.09
CA ASN A 528 0.55 -12.59 6.93
C ASN A 528 -0.08 -11.21 7.22
N ALA A 529 0.61 -10.34 7.96
CA ALA A 529 0.06 -9.10 8.54
C ALA A 529 -0.91 -9.37 9.72
N GLY A 530 -0.48 -10.18 10.69
CA GLY A 530 -1.34 -10.67 11.78
C GLY A 530 -1.86 -9.60 12.75
N GLN A 531 -1.18 -8.45 12.83
CA GLN A 531 -1.56 -7.34 13.71
C GLN A 531 -1.09 -5.99 13.14
N PHE A 532 -1.84 -4.92 13.40
CA PHE A 532 -1.44 -3.55 13.05
C PHE A 532 -0.85 -2.79 14.23
N GLY A 533 0.07 -1.87 13.91
CA GLY A 533 0.74 -1.03 14.90
C GLY A 533 -0.15 0.07 15.51
N LEU A 534 0.25 0.51 16.70
CA LEU A 534 -0.41 1.52 17.51
C LEU A 534 0.12 2.92 17.18
N ALA A 535 -0.78 3.87 16.92
CA ALA A 535 -0.42 5.28 16.76
C ALA A 535 0.02 5.88 18.11
N ILE A 536 1.26 6.36 18.19
CA ILE A 536 1.90 6.89 19.40
C ILE A 536 1.74 8.41 19.51
N GLY A 537 2.33 9.16 18.58
CA GLY A 537 2.22 10.61 18.47
C GLY A 537 2.90 11.11 17.19
N ALA A 538 2.62 12.36 16.81
CA ALA A 538 3.22 12.98 15.63
C ALA A 538 4.47 13.76 16.02
N VAL A 539 5.56 13.51 15.29
CA VAL A 539 6.89 14.10 15.51
C VAL A 539 7.32 14.81 14.23
N PRO A 540 7.96 16.00 14.31
CA PRO A 540 8.52 16.68 13.14
C PRO A 540 9.40 15.75 12.31
N SER A 541 9.28 15.84 10.98
CA SER A 541 9.97 14.96 10.03
C SER A 541 11.48 14.82 10.30
N LYS A 542 12.14 15.94 10.58
CA LYS A 542 13.59 16.00 10.87
C LYS A 542 14.04 15.30 12.16
N ARG A 543 13.11 15.01 13.09
CA ARG A 543 13.39 14.35 14.37
C ARG A 543 13.10 12.84 14.36
N ILE A 544 12.54 12.31 13.28
CA ILE A 544 12.26 10.88 13.18
C ILE A 544 13.50 9.98 13.33
N PRO A 545 14.69 10.34 12.82
CA PRO A 545 15.90 9.55 13.10
C PRO A 545 16.18 9.39 14.60
N GLU A 546 15.94 10.42 15.41
CA GLU A 546 16.12 10.35 16.86
C GLU A 546 15.05 9.48 17.54
N VAL A 547 13.82 9.47 17.00
CA VAL A 547 12.76 8.56 17.43
C VAL A 547 13.18 7.10 17.24
N VAL A 548 13.75 6.76 16.08
CA VAL A 548 14.26 5.40 15.81
C VAL A 548 15.33 5.04 16.83
N ASP A 549 16.36 5.89 16.98
CA ASP A 549 17.47 5.66 17.93
C ASP A 549 16.95 5.41 19.35
N ARG A 550 16.07 6.28 19.88
CA ARG A 550 15.52 6.17 21.24
C ARG A 550 14.68 4.91 21.45
N ILE A 551 13.81 4.57 20.50
CA ILE A 551 12.97 3.38 20.60
C ILE A 551 13.82 2.11 20.54
N THR A 552 14.78 2.04 19.61
CA THR A 552 15.63 0.86 19.48
C THR A 552 16.57 0.69 20.68
N ALA A 553 17.16 1.77 21.19
CA ALA A 553 18.01 1.71 22.37
C ALA A 553 17.24 1.20 23.59
N ARG A 554 16.04 1.75 23.82
CA ARG A 554 15.20 1.32 24.94
C ARG A 554 14.73 -0.12 24.82
N PHE A 555 14.42 -0.58 23.60
CA PHE A 555 14.09 -1.98 23.37
C PHE A 555 15.28 -2.89 23.74
N VAL A 556 16.50 -2.53 23.33
CA VAL A 556 17.70 -3.32 23.66
C VAL A 556 17.95 -3.33 25.18
N GLU A 557 17.78 -2.20 25.86
CA GLU A 557 18.02 -2.06 27.30
C GLU A 557 16.98 -2.79 28.17
N GLU A 558 15.70 -2.72 27.81
CA GLU A 558 14.60 -3.17 28.66
C GLU A 558 13.97 -4.50 28.22
N ARG A 559 14.39 -5.11 27.10
CA ARG A 559 13.81 -6.39 26.65
C ARG A 559 14.08 -7.51 27.65
N THR A 560 13.09 -8.37 27.84
CA THR A 560 13.28 -9.64 28.56
C THR A 560 13.80 -10.74 27.63
N VAL A 561 14.30 -11.84 28.19
CA VAL A 561 14.85 -12.96 27.39
C VAL A 561 13.79 -13.50 26.42
N GLY A 562 14.13 -13.51 25.12
CA GLY A 562 13.24 -13.99 24.05
C GLY A 562 12.09 -13.04 23.68
N GLU A 563 12.06 -11.82 24.23
CA GLU A 563 11.02 -10.85 23.93
C GLU A 563 11.24 -10.19 22.56
N GLY A 564 10.29 -10.38 21.65
CA GLY A 564 10.23 -9.66 20.38
C GLY A 564 9.73 -8.22 20.54
N PHE A 565 9.98 -7.38 19.54
CA PHE A 565 9.66 -5.95 19.59
C PHE A 565 8.16 -5.65 19.81
N GLN A 566 7.25 -6.41 19.20
CA GLN A 566 5.81 -6.22 19.39
C GLN A 566 5.37 -6.53 20.83
N ALA A 567 5.95 -7.57 21.44
CA ALA A 567 5.68 -7.92 22.83
C ALA A 567 6.20 -6.82 23.76
N PHE A 568 7.39 -6.29 23.48
CA PHE A 568 7.96 -5.14 24.19
C PHE A 568 7.05 -3.90 24.11
N VAL A 569 6.63 -3.49 22.91
CA VAL A 569 5.73 -2.34 22.71
C VAL A 569 4.40 -2.52 23.46
N LYS A 570 3.85 -3.74 23.46
CA LYS A 570 2.63 -4.08 24.20
C LYS A 570 2.84 -3.98 25.71
N ARG A 571 3.97 -4.48 26.23
CA ARG A 571 4.30 -4.48 27.66
C ARG A 571 4.54 -3.08 28.21
N ILE A 572 5.30 -2.25 27.52
CA ILE A 572 5.58 -0.87 27.97
C ILE A 572 4.33 0.01 27.84
N GLY A 573 3.50 -0.23 26.82
CA GLY A 573 2.25 0.47 26.59
C GLY A 573 2.42 1.87 25.98
N LYS A 574 1.38 2.34 25.29
CA LYS A 574 1.38 3.59 24.51
C LYS A 574 1.79 4.83 25.32
N SER A 575 1.33 4.97 26.58
CA SER A 575 1.62 6.15 27.41
C SER A 575 3.11 6.32 27.61
N LYS A 576 3.81 5.28 28.08
CA LYS A 576 5.24 5.35 28.37
C LYS A 576 6.08 5.63 27.13
N VAL A 577 5.69 5.08 25.98
CA VAL A 577 6.34 5.38 24.70
C VAL A 577 6.11 6.84 24.31
N ARG A 578 4.89 7.34 24.46
CA ARG A 578 4.57 8.75 24.16
C ARG A 578 5.37 9.69 25.07
N ASP A 579 5.45 9.40 26.36
CA ASP A 579 6.18 10.22 27.33
C ASP A 579 7.67 10.29 26.98
N MET A 580 8.27 9.17 26.56
CA MET A 580 9.66 9.10 26.09
C MET A 580 9.96 9.94 24.85
N LEU A 581 8.95 10.19 24.01
CA LEU A 581 9.07 10.94 22.77
C LEU A 581 8.53 12.37 22.89
N SER A 582 8.03 12.77 24.06
CA SER A 582 7.29 14.02 24.25
C SER A 582 8.09 15.26 23.87
N ASP A 583 9.34 15.35 24.29
CA ASP A 583 10.28 16.43 23.95
C ASP A 583 10.59 16.50 22.44
N LEU A 584 10.51 15.37 21.73
CA LEU A 584 10.67 15.34 20.28
C LEU A 584 9.43 15.84 19.55
N MET A 585 8.24 15.80 20.17
CA MET A 585 6.99 16.27 19.56
C MET A 585 6.84 17.80 19.61
N ASP A 586 7.58 18.47 20.49
CA ASP A 586 7.50 19.93 20.66
C ASP A 586 8.14 20.67 19.49
N VAL A 587 7.44 21.65 18.92
CA VAL A 587 7.93 22.42 17.77
C VAL A 587 8.22 23.86 18.19
N PRO A 588 9.50 24.27 18.25
CA PRO A 588 9.87 25.67 18.46
C PRO A 588 9.34 26.59 17.35
N SER A 589 9.32 27.90 17.61
CA SER A 589 8.93 28.87 16.59
C SER A 589 9.87 28.82 15.39
N TYR A 590 9.41 29.33 14.24
CA TYR A 590 10.19 29.33 13.00
C TYR A 590 11.59 29.91 13.17
N ASP A 591 11.73 31.04 13.88
CA ASP A 591 13.03 31.68 14.07
C ASP A 591 13.99 30.89 14.97
N GLN A 592 13.46 30.00 15.82
CA GLN A 592 14.27 29.15 16.70
C GLN A 592 14.72 27.86 16.01
N ALA A 593 13.92 27.32 15.09
CA ALA A 593 14.18 26.01 14.50
C ALA A 593 13.69 25.89 13.04
N ARG A 594 14.23 26.73 12.15
CA ARG A 594 13.84 26.82 10.73
C ARG A 594 13.82 25.47 10.01
N ASP A 595 14.83 24.61 10.24
CA ASP A 595 14.94 23.31 9.55
C ASP A 595 13.74 22.38 9.80
N LEU A 596 13.02 22.52 10.92
CA LEU A 596 11.81 21.71 11.19
C LEU A 596 10.65 22.04 10.23
N TYR A 597 10.66 23.21 9.60
CA TYR A 597 9.65 23.68 8.65
C TYR A 597 9.96 23.27 7.20
N HIS A 598 11.05 22.53 6.99
CA HIS A 598 11.43 21.91 5.73
C HIS A 598 11.33 20.38 5.86
N ASP A 599 10.99 19.70 4.77
CA ASP A 599 10.99 18.24 4.75
C ASP A 599 12.34 17.68 4.25
N TRP A 600 12.53 16.37 4.33
CA TRP A 600 13.72 15.72 3.79
C TRP A 600 13.76 15.83 2.27
N ALA A 601 14.95 16.16 1.73
CA ALA A 601 15.21 16.33 0.30
C ALA A 601 14.32 17.38 -0.43
N ASP A 602 13.57 18.23 0.30
CA ASP A 602 12.87 19.39 -0.26
C ASP A 602 13.42 20.68 0.38
N PRO A 603 14.12 21.54 -0.38
CA PRO A 603 14.67 22.79 0.14
C PRO A 603 13.58 23.87 0.37
N ARG A 604 12.34 23.66 -0.09
CA ARG A 604 11.26 24.62 0.09
C ARG A 604 10.70 24.56 1.50
N GLU A 605 10.26 25.70 2.00
CA GLU A 605 9.46 25.72 3.24
C GLU A 605 8.10 25.05 2.95
N TYR A 606 7.67 24.22 3.89
CA TYR A 606 6.47 23.42 3.75
C TYR A 606 5.20 24.29 3.75
N GLY A 607 4.33 24.11 2.75
CA GLY A 607 3.24 25.03 2.43
C GLY A 607 1.85 24.40 2.29
N ILE A 608 0.84 25.26 2.18
CA ILE A 608 -0.58 24.86 2.11
C ILE A 608 -0.92 24.22 0.74
N GLY A 609 -0.18 24.55 -0.32
CA GLY A 609 -0.34 23.99 -1.67
C GLY A 609 0.27 22.60 -1.87
N ASP A 610 0.83 22.00 -0.82
CA ASP A 610 1.51 20.70 -0.90
C ASP A 610 0.56 19.51 -0.75
N ILE A 611 -0.74 19.66 -0.96
CA ILE A 611 -1.68 18.54 -1.11
C ILE A 611 -2.64 18.91 -2.23
N GLY A 612 -2.86 18.03 -3.19
CA GLY A 612 -3.98 18.22 -4.10
C GLY A 612 -4.67 16.92 -4.46
N VAL A 613 -5.41 16.94 -5.57
CA VAL A 613 -6.41 15.92 -5.82
C VAL A 613 -5.81 14.68 -6.46
N GLY A 614 -5.80 13.57 -5.72
CA GLY A 614 -5.36 12.28 -6.24
C GLY A 614 -6.36 11.72 -7.24
N GLU A 615 -5.92 11.44 -8.46
CA GLU A 615 -6.78 10.85 -9.50
C GLU A 615 -6.97 9.33 -9.26
N CYS A 616 -6.05 8.69 -8.53
CA CYS A 616 -6.00 7.26 -8.36
C CYS A 616 -6.71 6.79 -7.10
N ALA A 617 -6.39 5.57 -6.69
CA ALA A 617 -7.07 4.90 -5.63
C ALA A 617 -6.70 5.31 -4.19
N GLY A 618 -5.92 6.37 -4.02
CA GLY A 618 -5.82 7.06 -2.74
C GLY A 618 -7.09 7.87 -2.49
N GLU A 619 -7.53 7.95 -1.25
CA GLU A 619 -8.59 8.87 -0.86
C GLU A 619 -7.95 10.20 -0.45
N ILE A 620 -8.64 11.32 -0.68
CA ILE A 620 -8.44 12.54 0.11
C ILE A 620 -9.46 12.44 1.23
N VAL A 621 -9.01 11.90 2.36
CA VAL A 621 -9.78 11.89 3.60
C VAL A 621 -9.61 13.29 4.18
N SER A 622 -10.70 14.03 4.37
CA SER A 622 -10.65 15.31 5.06
C SER A 622 -10.16 15.10 6.51
N VAL A 623 -9.56 16.13 7.13
CA VAL A 623 -9.14 16.06 8.54
C VAL A 623 -10.32 15.66 9.45
N ALA A 624 -11.55 16.08 9.11
CA ALA A 624 -12.76 15.64 9.79
C ALA A 624 -12.95 14.13 9.70
N LYS A 625 -12.84 13.52 8.51
CA LYS A 625 -13.03 12.07 8.38
C LYS A 625 -12.06 11.22 9.20
N PHE A 626 -10.83 11.70 9.48
CA PHE A 626 -9.92 11.01 10.43
C PHE A 626 -10.49 10.95 11.83
N GLY A 627 -10.85 12.11 12.39
CA GLY A 627 -11.37 12.16 13.76
C GLY A 627 -12.77 11.53 13.88
N LEU A 628 -13.58 11.55 12.80
CA LEU A 628 -14.84 10.82 12.75
C LEU A 628 -14.62 9.30 12.87
N SER A 629 -13.59 8.77 12.20
CA SER A 629 -13.26 7.35 12.31
C SER A 629 -12.69 6.97 13.67
N ASP A 630 -11.98 7.86 14.36
CA ASP A 630 -11.57 7.62 15.75
C ASP A 630 -12.80 7.50 16.65
N GLY A 631 -13.81 8.36 16.43
CA GLY A 631 -15.11 8.25 17.09
C GLY A 631 -15.80 6.92 16.79
N GLU A 632 -15.82 6.48 15.53
CA GLU A 632 -16.41 5.20 15.13
C GLU A 632 -15.74 3.98 15.78
N ARG A 633 -14.40 4.00 15.92
CA ARG A 633 -13.66 2.95 16.63
C ARG A 633 -14.06 2.90 18.11
N VAL A 634 -14.13 4.05 18.78
CA VAL A 634 -14.50 4.11 20.21
C VAL A 634 -15.97 3.73 20.42
N ALA A 635 -16.87 4.08 19.49
CA ALA A 635 -18.26 3.61 19.52
C ALA A 635 -18.36 2.08 19.41
N PHE A 636 -17.48 1.44 18.63
CA PHE A 636 -17.38 -0.02 18.56
C PHE A 636 -16.88 -0.62 19.89
N GLU A 637 -15.85 -0.03 20.50
CA GLU A 637 -15.35 -0.44 21.82
C GLU A 637 -16.44 -0.31 22.90
N ALA A 638 -17.29 0.72 22.80
CA ALA A 638 -18.46 0.89 23.66
C ALA A 638 -19.47 -0.26 23.50
N SER A 639 -19.76 -0.68 22.25
CA SER A 639 -20.62 -1.84 21.97
C SER A 639 -20.05 -3.14 22.55
N GLU A 640 -18.74 -3.40 22.40
CA GLU A 640 -18.10 -4.58 22.99
C GLU A 640 -18.16 -4.59 24.51
N LYS A 641 -17.95 -3.44 25.17
CA LYS A 641 -18.06 -3.32 26.63
C LYS A 641 -19.48 -3.60 27.12
N LEU A 642 -20.48 -3.09 26.39
CA LEU A 642 -21.89 -3.33 26.68
C LEU A 642 -22.24 -4.83 26.60
N GLU A 643 -21.76 -5.53 25.57
CA GLU A 643 -21.95 -6.98 25.41
C GLU A 643 -21.28 -7.78 26.53
N ARG A 644 -20.16 -7.29 27.08
CA ARG A 644 -19.45 -7.89 28.22
C ARG A 644 -20.03 -7.49 29.59
N GLY A 645 -21.10 -6.70 29.62
CA GLY A 645 -21.79 -6.27 30.84
C GLY A 645 -21.17 -5.06 31.55
N ASP A 646 -20.19 -4.37 30.95
CA ASP A 646 -19.59 -3.14 31.47
C ASP A 646 -20.39 -1.91 31.02
N ALA A 647 -21.52 -1.66 31.68
CA ALA A 647 -22.44 -0.57 31.33
C ALA A 647 -21.81 0.83 31.53
N VAL A 648 -21.05 1.03 32.61
CA VAL A 648 -20.42 2.32 32.91
C VAL A 648 -19.29 2.61 31.93
N GLY A 649 -18.45 1.61 31.61
CA GLY A 649 -17.41 1.73 30.60
C GLY A 649 -17.97 2.00 29.21
N ALA A 650 -19.07 1.33 28.83
CA ALA A 650 -19.76 1.55 27.56
C ALA A 650 -20.33 2.98 27.45
N ALA A 651 -20.98 3.49 28.50
CA ALA A 651 -21.53 4.85 28.51
C ALA A 651 -20.43 5.93 28.36
N LYS A 652 -19.29 5.76 29.03
CA LYS A 652 -18.15 6.69 28.92
C LYS A 652 -17.49 6.67 27.54
N ASP A 653 -17.38 5.49 26.94
CA ASP A 653 -16.86 5.36 25.59
C ASP A 653 -17.83 5.94 24.56
N ALA A 654 -19.15 5.78 24.75
CA ALA A 654 -20.16 6.39 23.88
C ALA A 654 -20.05 7.94 23.84
N LEU A 655 -19.88 8.58 25.00
CA LEU A 655 -19.63 10.03 25.05
C LEU A 655 -18.29 10.40 24.40
N SER A 656 -17.24 9.63 24.67
CA SER A 656 -15.91 9.83 24.07
C SER A 656 -15.95 9.73 22.54
N ALA A 657 -16.74 8.81 22.00
CA ALA A 657 -16.95 8.63 20.57
C ALA A 657 -17.62 9.87 19.94
N MET A 658 -18.67 10.40 20.57
CA MET A 658 -19.33 11.63 20.10
C MET A 658 -18.41 12.85 20.20
N LEU A 659 -17.62 12.99 21.28
CA LEU A 659 -16.65 14.07 21.44
C LEU A 659 -15.59 14.06 20.35
N LEU A 660 -15.04 12.88 20.03
CA LEU A 660 -14.07 12.72 18.95
C LEU A 660 -14.67 13.12 17.60
N ALA A 661 -15.90 12.69 17.31
CA ALA A 661 -16.58 13.02 16.07
C ALA A 661 -16.92 14.52 15.95
N ALA A 662 -17.44 15.13 17.02
CA ALA A 662 -17.74 16.56 17.09
C ALA A 662 -16.47 17.40 16.91
N LYS A 663 -15.39 17.01 17.61
CA LYS A 663 -14.08 17.64 17.50
C LYS A 663 -13.53 17.56 16.08
N ALA A 664 -13.71 16.43 15.41
CA ALA A 664 -13.24 16.23 14.05
C ALA A 664 -13.90 17.22 13.07
N LEU A 665 -15.22 17.41 13.19
CA LEU A 665 -15.95 18.40 12.43
C LEU A 665 -15.45 19.81 12.74
N VAL A 666 -15.36 20.20 14.01
CA VAL A 666 -14.86 21.53 14.40
C VAL A 666 -13.44 21.78 13.86
N ARG A 667 -12.56 20.78 13.92
CA ARG A 667 -11.20 20.85 13.34
C ARG A 667 -11.18 21.13 11.85
N ALA A 668 -12.20 20.72 11.10
CA ALA A 668 -12.28 20.99 9.67
C ALA A 668 -12.64 22.45 9.34
N GLN A 669 -13.31 23.19 10.24
CA GLN A 669 -13.54 24.64 10.07
C GLN A 669 -12.46 25.49 10.74
N THR A 670 -11.95 25.04 11.89
CA THR A 670 -10.94 25.74 12.68
C THR A 670 -9.92 24.72 13.16
N PHE A 671 -8.74 24.74 12.55
CA PHE A 671 -7.65 23.77 12.82
C PHE A 671 -7.15 23.76 14.28
N ASP A 672 -7.56 24.73 15.10
CA ASP A 672 -7.14 24.90 16.49
C ASP A 672 -8.30 24.65 17.48
N ILE A 673 -8.29 23.46 18.09
CA ILE A 673 -9.18 23.07 19.19
C ILE A 673 -8.47 22.07 20.11
N ASP A 674 -8.43 22.40 21.40
CA ASP A 674 -7.83 21.58 22.47
C ASP A 674 -8.71 20.36 22.81
N ASP A 675 -8.23 19.52 23.73
CA ASP A 675 -8.91 18.27 24.16
C ASP A 675 -9.97 18.50 25.26
N ASP A 676 -10.33 19.74 25.61
CA ASP A 676 -11.37 20.01 26.62
C ASP A 676 -12.78 19.66 26.11
N PRO A 677 -13.48 18.69 26.73
CA PRO A 677 -14.84 18.30 26.33
C PRO A 677 -15.83 19.46 26.30
N ALA A 678 -15.77 20.38 27.27
CA ALA A 678 -16.71 21.50 27.35
C ALA A 678 -16.54 22.45 26.16
N ARG A 679 -15.28 22.76 25.80
CA ARG A 679 -14.93 23.58 24.64
C ARG A 679 -15.31 22.92 23.31
N ILE A 680 -15.18 21.60 23.21
CA ILE A 680 -15.64 20.83 22.02
C ILE A 680 -17.15 20.96 21.84
N VAL A 681 -17.92 20.77 22.91
CA VAL A 681 -19.39 20.90 22.87
C VAL A 681 -19.81 22.33 22.47
N GLU A 682 -19.19 23.34 23.07
CA GLU A 682 -19.46 24.76 22.78
C GLU A 682 -19.18 25.10 21.30
N GLN A 683 -17.99 24.76 20.81
CA GLN A 683 -17.60 25.06 19.44
C GLN A 683 -18.43 24.28 18.41
N PHE A 684 -18.76 23.02 18.69
CA PHE A 684 -19.66 22.24 17.84
C PHE A 684 -21.04 22.88 17.78
N ARG A 685 -21.61 23.29 18.91
CA ARG A 685 -22.92 23.96 18.96
C ARG A 685 -22.93 25.22 18.09
N ALA A 686 -21.97 26.13 18.33
CA ALA A 686 -21.91 27.42 17.64
C ALA A 686 -21.72 27.27 16.11
N ARG A 687 -20.91 26.30 15.68
CA ARG A 687 -20.48 26.18 14.28
C ARG A 687 -21.33 25.26 13.43
N TYR A 688 -21.96 24.25 14.03
CA TYR A 688 -22.65 23.19 13.30
C TYR A 688 -24.14 23.09 13.63
N TYR A 689 -24.50 23.28 14.90
CA TYR A 689 -25.90 23.20 15.33
C TYR A 689 -26.64 24.52 15.08
N ASP A 690 -26.12 25.64 15.57
CA ASP A 690 -26.79 26.95 15.47
C ASP A 690 -26.86 27.45 14.02
N THR A 691 -25.85 27.11 13.21
CA THR A 691 -25.80 27.35 11.76
C THR A 691 -26.65 26.36 10.96
N LYS A 692 -27.23 25.35 11.62
CA LYS A 692 -28.01 24.24 11.03
C LYS A 692 -27.26 23.41 9.99
N LEU A 693 -25.93 23.46 9.98
CA LEU A 693 -25.11 22.66 9.06
C LEU A 693 -25.20 21.15 9.36
N PHE A 694 -25.41 20.78 10.62
CA PHE A 694 -25.55 19.40 11.07
C PHE A 694 -26.99 18.84 10.97
N PHE A 695 -27.95 19.65 10.52
CA PHE A 695 -29.36 19.23 10.53
C PHE A 695 -29.62 18.14 9.49
N ASP A 696 -30.27 17.07 9.93
CA ASP A 696 -30.80 16.03 9.07
C ASP A 696 -32.05 16.54 8.32
N PRO A 697 -32.25 16.19 7.04
CA PRO A 697 -33.41 16.64 6.26
C PRO A 697 -34.77 16.26 6.85
N TYR A 698 -34.84 15.18 7.63
CA TYR A 698 -36.08 14.64 8.19
C TYR A 698 -36.14 14.79 9.72
N ALA A 699 -35.01 14.59 10.41
CA ALA A 699 -34.93 14.62 11.87
C ALA A 699 -34.43 15.97 12.44
N GLY A 700 -34.06 16.93 11.59
CA GLY A 700 -33.57 18.24 12.03
C GLY A 700 -32.35 18.13 12.93
N GLY A 701 -32.34 18.86 14.05
CA GLY A 701 -31.24 18.86 15.02
C GLY A 701 -31.21 17.67 15.99
N LYS A 702 -32.06 16.65 15.81
CA LYS A 702 -32.25 15.54 16.77
C LYS A 702 -30.93 14.86 17.16
N PHE A 703 -30.09 14.53 16.18
CA PHE A 703 -28.83 13.82 16.44
C PHE A 703 -27.85 14.65 17.26
N ALA A 704 -27.78 15.97 17.06
CA ALA A 704 -26.97 16.85 17.89
C ALA A 704 -27.49 16.94 19.34
N HIS A 705 -28.80 16.81 19.56
CA HIS A 705 -29.37 16.77 20.90
C HIS A 705 -28.92 15.55 21.71
N TYR A 706 -28.72 14.40 21.07
CA TYR A 706 -28.15 13.22 21.74
C TYR A 706 -26.79 13.53 22.35
N PHE A 707 -25.92 14.16 21.56
CA PHE A 707 -24.60 14.59 22.03
C PHE A 707 -24.68 15.58 23.19
N PHE A 708 -25.53 16.61 23.08
CA PHE A 708 -25.67 17.59 24.16
C PHE A 708 -26.27 17.00 25.44
N ALA A 709 -27.21 16.06 25.30
CA ALA A 709 -27.83 15.40 26.43
C ALA A 709 -26.83 14.50 27.17
N LEU A 710 -26.01 13.74 26.42
CA LEU A 710 -25.03 12.84 27.01
C LEU A 710 -23.85 13.59 27.64
N ALA A 711 -23.37 14.67 27.01
CA ALA A 711 -22.26 15.47 27.53
C ALA A 711 -22.57 16.17 28.88
N GLY A 712 -23.85 16.34 29.22
CA GLY A 712 -24.30 16.93 30.47
C GLY A 712 -24.68 15.93 31.56
N ARG A 713 -24.47 14.62 31.35
CA ARG A 713 -24.88 13.57 32.30
C ARG A 713 -23.73 13.06 33.16
N ASP A 714 -24.07 12.63 34.37
CA ASP A 714 -23.20 11.78 35.20
C ASP A 714 -23.31 10.32 34.71
N LEU A 715 -22.20 9.79 34.19
CA LEU A 715 -22.16 8.46 33.56
C LEU A 715 -21.79 7.35 34.55
N ASP A 716 -21.34 7.68 35.77
CA ASP A 716 -20.89 6.71 36.77
C ASP A 716 -22.04 5.86 37.35
N GLN A 717 -23.28 6.23 37.06
CA GLN A 717 -24.50 5.55 37.52
C GLN A 717 -25.30 4.90 36.37
N SER A 718 -24.70 4.75 35.19
CA SER A 718 -25.40 4.24 34.00
C SER A 718 -25.85 2.78 34.19
N SER A 719 -27.16 2.53 34.03
CA SER A 719 -27.68 1.16 33.95
C SER A 719 -27.32 0.52 32.59
N HIS A 720 -27.52 -0.80 32.45
CA HIS A 720 -27.31 -1.49 31.18
C HIS A 720 -28.23 -0.94 30.07
N ASP A 721 -29.49 -0.66 30.39
CA ASP A 721 -30.46 -0.07 29.45
C ASP A 721 -30.09 1.37 29.05
N ASP A 722 -29.56 2.17 30.00
CA ASP A 722 -29.04 3.51 29.70
C ASP A 722 -27.84 3.43 28.76
N ALA A 723 -26.88 2.55 29.08
CA ALA A 723 -25.67 2.35 28.27
C ALA A 723 -26.00 1.86 26.86
N HIS A 724 -26.99 0.98 26.72
CA HIS A 724 -27.50 0.53 25.42
C HIS A 724 -28.02 1.70 24.58
N HIS A 725 -28.89 2.54 25.16
CA HIS A 725 -29.38 3.75 24.48
C HIS A 725 -28.24 4.70 24.09
N TYR A 726 -27.28 4.96 24.98
CA TYR A 726 -26.19 5.88 24.68
C TYR A 726 -25.28 5.40 23.55
N VAL A 727 -25.04 4.08 23.47
CA VAL A 727 -24.26 3.47 22.38
C VAL A 727 -24.97 3.63 21.03
N GLU A 728 -26.29 3.38 20.96
CA GLU A 728 -27.08 3.59 19.75
C GLU A 728 -27.11 5.07 19.34
N GLU A 729 -27.33 5.97 20.29
CA GLU A 729 -27.32 7.41 20.06
C GLU A 729 -25.96 7.91 19.57
N ALA A 730 -24.86 7.36 20.08
CA ALA A 730 -23.51 7.68 19.63
C ALA A 730 -23.26 7.25 18.18
N GLN A 731 -23.75 6.08 17.79
CA GLN A 731 -23.68 5.62 16.41
C GLN A 731 -24.47 6.56 15.48
N LEU A 732 -25.70 6.92 15.85
CA LEU A 732 -26.53 7.85 15.06
C LEU A 732 -25.90 9.25 14.96
N PHE A 733 -25.27 9.74 16.03
CA PHE A 733 -24.52 11.01 15.99
C PHE A 733 -23.34 10.94 15.02
N ILE A 734 -22.56 9.86 15.06
CA ILE A 734 -21.40 9.66 14.18
C ILE A 734 -21.83 9.55 12.72
N GLU A 735 -22.93 8.84 12.44
CA GLU A 735 -23.50 8.78 11.09
C GLU A 735 -23.94 10.16 10.58
N ALA A 736 -24.63 10.93 11.42
CA ALA A 736 -25.02 12.31 11.10
C ALA A 736 -23.78 13.19 10.88
N ALA A 737 -22.71 12.97 11.62
CA ALA A 737 -21.45 13.68 11.46
C ALA A 737 -20.74 13.36 10.14
N TYR A 738 -20.75 12.10 9.71
CA TYR A 738 -20.30 11.72 8.36
C TYR A 738 -21.17 12.33 7.26
N ALA A 739 -22.50 12.35 7.43
CA ALA A 739 -23.41 12.97 6.47
C ALA A 739 -23.17 14.49 6.35
N CYS A 740 -22.95 15.16 7.49
CA CYS A 740 -22.61 16.58 7.54
C CYS A 740 -21.29 16.87 6.82
N GLU A 741 -20.25 16.08 7.09
CA GLU A 741 -18.95 16.20 6.41
C GLU A 741 -19.08 16.00 4.90
N ALA A 742 -19.81 14.96 4.46
CA ALA A 742 -20.01 14.69 3.04
C ALA A 742 -20.73 15.85 2.33
N LYS A 743 -21.73 16.44 2.98
CA LYS A 743 -22.48 17.61 2.48
C LYS A 743 -21.56 18.83 2.31
N LEU A 744 -20.73 19.12 3.30
CA LEU A 744 -19.81 20.27 3.28
C LEU A 744 -18.69 20.09 2.26
N SER A 745 -18.16 18.87 2.14
CA SER A 745 -17.16 18.49 1.13
C SER A 745 -17.71 18.55 -0.30
N ALA A 746 -19.02 18.33 -0.50
CA ALA A 746 -19.67 18.48 -1.80
C ALA A 746 -19.93 19.95 -2.20
N GLN A 747 -20.11 20.85 -1.22
CA GLN A 747 -20.36 22.29 -1.45
C GLN A 747 -19.08 23.10 -1.72
N SER A 748 -17.91 22.55 -1.40
CA SER A 748 -16.59 23.18 -1.58
C SER A 748 -15.89 22.77 -2.88
N ALA A 749 -16.51 21.91 -3.69
CA ALA A 749 -16.09 21.67 -5.07
C ALA A 749 -16.45 22.89 -5.94
N PRO A 750 -15.57 23.38 -6.82
CA PRO A 750 -15.94 24.44 -7.75
C PRO A 750 -17.16 23.97 -8.57
N LEU A 751 -18.22 24.79 -8.55
CA LEU A 751 -19.35 24.66 -9.48
C LEU A 751 -18.82 24.82 -10.93
N PRO A 752 -19.48 24.18 -11.92
CA PRO A 752 -18.94 23.86 -13.24
C PRO A 752 -18.28 25.01 -14.00
#